data_AF-A0A1H4B8Z9-F1
#
_entry.id   AF-A0A1H4B8Z9-F1
#
_cell.length_a   1.000
_cell.length_b   1.000
_cell.length_c   1.000
_cell.angle_alpha   90.00
_cell.angle_beta   90.00
_cell.angle_gamma   90.00
#
_symmetry.space_group_name_H-M   'P 1'
#
loop_
_entity.id
_entity.type
_entity.pdbx_description
1 polymer ?
#
loop_
_entity_poly.entity_id
_entity_poly.type
_entity_poly.pdbx_seq_one_letter_code
_entity_poly.pdbx_strand_id
1 'polypeptide(L)'
;MLKYINYQLHEDAERQAQVEQQAAAKINSIFTANMAAFQQFIPSVVDIVQQHTMQQYSVFSTKDAMLNIVDFATGRVVYGSDPIQEVAEEVADFVAHAPYVDLYHSDVGTADWPAEPLPAQINTLVVFGMGFGYQLNELLQQVRVRYLIVYEPSVDMLFCSLQANDWLALFETAAALNTQIFLQLGNDGSSLTTDLAELCQETEQDRVYLYRHYFHPVMDKVIDYAMTHQGEPGKLLAESAHIGRYEHLYDFISERNPGVLGTSQPQSFTDEKRYQRNMAALKKFYPKVHLAIQKHQAEHWQLVQEQGQPNLYHKQRKALFYQNIEQESEALVDYFVHHPYKDDVILGQRITRKLEHYLHFSYMKKIQPILTKTLQQNSRLPQQVDSLIVFGVALGKHLEHLSSMHRIKSLYICEPNLDFFAASLHVTDWASIFEQADEDKRRIYLNLGGDGSRYFYDLMMQFYQVGAYSIANTYMLSSYYNETMQKAIYDLRAELKVVLAIGEYFDHARYGLAHTYYSLSNGHHFFKKERKGLQQHDFLKLPVFVVGNGPSLDQCFDYLKEYQDQVIIISCGTALKALHSHGIKPDFHAEIEQNRATFDWINQVDDPSYLQDIRLLSVNGIHPDTAALFAETYLCFKEGETSTIVFERELAKENVQVASLSYAYPTVTNLVVNAMLKLGVRLLYLFGVDLGYADINYHHSKSSAYYKKNGEQIYAYQKAHGGGLVTAGNFRSQVFTKTEFDVSRKLIEQAIKAHSKDLEVYNCSDGARIEGARPLQPANILLSHMKLDKRKVMADFLEQSSYSSFADLAQPVWQRFNFTALERGIDEWVCLLEEPVATAEQALAFIDKQWLLLRKFGGDQYNLLYLMMLGSTNYISAVLTKLSVSIDEEHKDLLDAFHDVQHIWIDYLKSVKADMLNDPLACDGVSVAYLMDRLKEP
;
A
#
# COMPACT_ATOMS: atom_id res chain seq x y z
N MET A 1 -18.14 11.60 -8.06
CA MET A 1 -16.95 10.75 -8.33
C MET A 1 -15.65 11.55 -8.49
N LEU A 2 -15.65 12.73 -9.12
CA LEU A 2 -14.43 13.48 -9.45
C LEU A 2 -14.13 14.62 -8.48
N LYS A 3 -13.57 14.28 -7.33
CA LYS A 3 -13.15 15.29 -6.32
C LYS A 3 -11.70 15.11 -5.92
N TYR A 4 -10.80 15.19 -6.90
CA TYR A 4 -9.36 15.31 -6.64
C TYR A 4 -8.86 16.67 -7.13
N ILE A 5 -7.84 17.20 -6.45
CA ILE A 5 -7.26 18.50 -6.74
C ILE A 5 -6.77 18.61 -8.18
N ASN A 6 -6.19 17.54 -8.73
CA ASN A 6 -5.64 17.53 -10.09
C ASN A 6 -6.68 17.83 -11.20
N TYR A 7 -7.98 17.70 -10.93
CA TYR A 7 -9.04 18.05 -11.90
C TYR A 7 -9.39 19.54 -11.90
N GLN A 8 -9.03 20.24 -10.82
CA GLN A 8 -9.33 21.64 -10.61
C GLN A 8 -8.12 22.56 -10.83
N LEU A 9 -6.93 22.02 -11.04
CA LEU A 9 -5.72 22.79 -11.38
C LEU A 9 -5.54 22.90 -12.90
N HIS A 10 -4.74 23.88 -13.35
CA HIS A 10 -4.22 23.88 -14.72
C HIS A 10 -3.22 22.72 -14.92
N GLU A 11 -3.23 22.12 -16.11
CA GLU A 11 -2.19 21.16 -16.54
C GLU A 11 -0.80 21.81 -16.59
N ASP A 12 -0.75 23.12 -16.87
CA ASP A 12 0.46 23.93 -16.90
C ASP A 12 0.76 24.48 -15.48
N ALA A 13 1.80 23.92 -14.85
CA ALA A 13 2.21 24.28 -13.50
C ALA A 13 2.64 25.75 -13.35
N GLU A 14 3.21 26.38 -14.39
CA GLU A 14 3.60 27.79 -14.32
C GLU A 14 2.37 28.70 -14.31
N ARG A 15 1.33 28.36 -15.09
CA ARG A 15 0.06 29.08 -15.05
C ARG A 15 -0.64 28.93 -13.71
N GLN A 16 -0.66 27.71 -13.17
CA GLN A 16 -1.25 27.45 -11.86
C GLN A 16 -0.57 28.28 -10.75
N ALA A 17 0.77 28.33 -10.76
CA ALA A 17 1.52 29.14 -9.80
C ALA A 17 1.19 30.64 -9.89
N GLN A 18 0.94 31.16 -11.10
CA GLN A 18 0.53 32.57 -11.27
C GLN A 18 -0.86 32.84 -10.69
N VAL A 19 -1.83 31.93 -10.87
CA VAL A 19 -3.17 32.06 -10.30
C VAL A 19 -3.11 32.06 -8.78
N GLU A 20 -2.35 31.15 -8.18
CA GLU A 20 -2.16 31.08 -6.73
C GLU A 20 -1.47 32.33 -6.16
N GLN A 21 -0.46 32.85 -6.87
CA GLN A 21 0.22 34.09 -6.47
C GLN A 21 -0.73 35.29 -6.47
N GLN A 22 -1.65 35.38 -7.43
CA GLN A 22 -2.66 36.43 -7.48
C GLN A 22 -3.68 36.30 -6.34
N ALA A 23 -4.09 35.07 -6.00
CA ALA A 23 -5.03 34.81 -4.91
C ALA A 23 -4.43 35.10 -3.52
N ALA A 24 -3.13 34.88 -3.32
CA ALA A 24 -2.46 35.01 -2.02
C ALA A 24 -2.63 36.38 -1.35
N ALA A 25 -2.56 37.47 -2.12
CA ALA A 25 -2.75 38.82 -1.58
C ALA A 25 -4.16 39.04 -1.03
N LYS A 26 -5.18 38.54 -1.75
CA LYS A 26 -6.58 38.62 -1.33
C LYS A 26 -6.83 37.76 -0.10
N ILE A 27 -6.33 36.53 -0.07
CA ILE A 27 -6.44 35.60 1.07
C ILE A 27 -5.86 36.24 2.34
N ASN A 28 -4.65 36.80 2.27
CA ASN A 28 -4.02 37.44 3.43
C ASN A 28 -4.81 38.66 3.94
N SER A 29 -5.38 39.45 3.02
CA SER A 29 -6.23 40.59 3.37
C SER A 29 -7.50 40.14 4.09
N ILE A 30 -8.18 39.11 3.56
CA ILE A 30 -9.40 38.54 4.16
C ILE A 30 -9.08 37.95 5.53
N PHE A 31 -8.01 37.16 5.64
CA PHE A 31 -7.57 36.58 6.91
C PHE A 31 -7.32 37.64 7.98
N THR A 32 -6.62 38.72 7.62
CA THR A 32 -6.34 39.81 8.57
C THR A 32 -7.62 40.52 9.03
N ALA A 33 -8.55 40.79 8.10
CA ALA A 33 -9.83 41.41 8.42
C ALA A 33 -10.70 40.49 9.31
N ASN A 34 -10.76 39.20 8.99
CA ASN A 34 -11.50 38.22 9.77
C ASN A 34 -10.92 38.05 11.18
N MET A 35 -9.59 38.00 11.32
CA MET A 35 -8.96 37.94 12.65
C MET A 35 -9.32 39.16 13.51
N ALA A 36 -9.38 40.36 12.92
CA ALA A 36 -9.83 41.55 13.63
C ALA A 36 -11.32 41.46 14.01
N ALA A 37 -12.17 40.94 13.12
CA ALA A 37 -13.58 40.73 13.41
C ALA A 37 -13.79 39.72 14.55
N PHE A 38 -13.14 38.56 14.52
CA PHE A 38 -13.20 37.58 15.62
C PHE A 38 -12.68 38.16 16.93
N GLN A 39 -11.59 38.95 16.91
CA GLN A 39 -11.10 39.63 18.10
C GLN A 39 -12.13 40.57 18.74
N GLN A 40 -13.03 41.16 17.93
CA GLN A 40 -14.08 42.05 18.39
C GLN A 40 -15.34 41.29 18.85
N PHE A 41 -15.82 40.32 18.06
CA PHE A 41 -17.12 39.70 18.26
C PHE A 41 -17.07 38.39 19.05
N ILE A 42 -16.03 37.55 18.86
CA ILE A 42 -15.87 36.26 19.55
C ILE A 42 -14.39 36.03 19.91
N PRO A 43 -13.85 36.76 20.93
CA PRO A 43 -12.41 36.79 21.21
C PRO A 43 -11.80 35.41 21.53
N SER A 44 -12.59 34.48 22.07
CA SER A 44 -12.16 33.12 22.42
C SER A 44 -11.65 32.31 21.22
N VAL A 45 -12.09 32.63 20.00
CA VAL A 45 -11.65 31.93 18.78
C VAL A 45 -10.22 32.31 18.39
N VAL A 46 -9.76 33.53 18.75
CA VAL A 46 -8.42 34.00 18.38
C VAL A 46 -7.34 33.13 18.98
N ASP A 47 -7.48 32.74 20.24
CA ASP A 47 -6.53 31.86 20.92
C ASP A 47 -6.47 30.47 20.28
N ILE A 48 -7.61 29.94 19.84
CA ILE A 48 -7.69 28.66 19.12
C ILE A 48 -6.89 28.73 17.82
N VAL A 49 -7.09 29.80 17.03
CA VAL A 49 -6.41 29.98 15.74
C VAL A 49 -4.90 30.17 15.92
N GLN A 50 -4.47 30.92 16.94
CA GLN A 50 -3.04 31.19 17.19
C GLN A 50 -2.27 29.94 17.65
N GLN A 51 -2.93 29.00 18.32
CA GLN A 51 -2.32 27.77 18.84
C GLN A 51 -2.41 26.60 17.87
N HIS A 52 -3.25 26.69 16.85
CA HIS A 52 -3.51 25.60 15.92
C HIS A 52 -2.43 25.49 14.84
N THR A 53 -2.12 24.26 14.42
CA THR A 53 -1.27 23.97 13.26
C THR A 53 -2.04 23.07 12.33
N MET A 54 -2.14 23.43 11.05
CA MET A 54 -2.90 22.69 10.03
C MET A 54 -2.49 21.21 9.97
N GLN A 55 -3.46 20.30 9.98
CA GLN A 55 -3.21 18.85 10.09
C GLN A 55 -3.70 18.02 8.90
N GLN A 56 -4.69 18.50 8.15
CA GLN A 56 -5.39 17.74 7.11
C GLN A 56 -5.86 18.60 5.93
N TYR A 57 -6.46 19.77 6.17
CA TYR A 57 -7.05 20.59 5.12
C TYR A 57 -6.21 21.84 4.80
N SER A 58 -6.35 22.38 3.59
CA SER A 58 -5.74 23.66 3.19
C SER A 58 -6.54 24.31 2.06
N VAL A 59 -6.44 25.63 1.92
CA VAL A 59 -7.00 26.36 0.77
C VAL A 59 -6.05 26.28 -0.42
N PHE A 60 -6.61 26.13 -1.62
CA PHE A 60 -5.92 26.30 -2.90
C PHE A 60 -6.81 27.07 -3.88
N SER A 61 -6.23 27.56 -4.98
CA SER A 61 -6.98 28.22 -6.03
C SER A 61 -7.17 27.30 -7.23
N THR A 62 -8.41 27.19 -7.72
CA THR A 62 -8.74 26.43 -8.93
C THR A 62 -8.20 27.15 -10.17
N LYS A 63 -8.17 26.45 -11.30
CA LYS A 63 -7.85 26.98 -12.65
C LYS A 63 -8.74 28.14 -13.07
N ASP A 64 -9.92 28.26 -12.47
CA ASP A 64 -10.88 29.34 -12.69
C ASP A 64 -10.72 30.48 -11.67
N ALA A 65 -9.60 30.50 -10.92
CA ALA A 65 -9.27 31.48 -9.89
C ALA A 65 -10.27 31.54 -8.71
N MET A 66 -11.01 30.46 -8.47
CA MET A 66 -11.88 30.30 -7.30
C MET A 66 -11.11 29.65 -6.15
N LEU A 67 -11.49 29.89 -4.91
CA LEU A 67 -10.90 29.21 -3.75
C LEU A 67 -11.62 27.90 -3.49
N ASN A 68 -10.89 26.83 -3.19
CA ASN A 68 -11.44 25.54 -2.73
C ASN A 68 -10.56 24.96 -1.61
N ILE A 69 -11.08 23.96 -0.89
CA ILE A 69 -10.41 23.27 0.21
C ILE A 69 -9.94 21.91 -0.31
N VAL A 70 -8.66 21.60 -0.09
CA VAL A 70 -8.06 20.29 -0.36
C VAL A 70 -7.69 19.61 0.95
N ASP A 71 -8.01 18.32 1.06
CA ASP A 71 -7.39 17.40 2.00
C ASP A 71 -6.04 16.98 1.41
N PHE A 72 -4.93 17.42 2.01
CA PHE A 72 -3.60 17.15 1.44
C PHE A 72 -3.11 15.72 1.67
N ALA A 73 -3.72 14.96 2.58
CA ALA A 73 -3.40 13.55 2.79
C ALA A 73 -3.99 12.69 1.67
N THR A 74 -5.17 13.05 1.18
CA THR A 74 -5.91 12.28 0.15
C THR A 74 -5.88 12.92 -1.24
N GLY A 75 -5.50 14.20 -1.33
CA GLY A 75 -5.58 15.02 -2.53
C GLY A 75 -7.02 15.35 -2.94
N ARG A 76 -8.02 15.11 -2.06
CA ARG A 76 -9.43 15.33 -2.37
C ARG A 76 -9.86 16.74 -2.09
N VAL A 77 -10.84 17.22 -2.84
CA VAL A 77 -11.39 18.56 -2.68
C VAL A 77 -12.80 18.52 -2.12
N VAL A 78 -13.13 19.51 -1.28
CA VAL A 78 -14.44 19.59 -0.62
C VAL A 78 -15.52 19.96 -1.64
N TYR A 79 -15.36 21.11 -2.29
CA TYR A 79 -16.36 21.65 -3.22
C TYR A 79 -16.09 21.26 -4.68
N GLY A 80 -17.10 21.46 -5.53
CA GLY A 80 -16.98 21.44 -6.99
C GLY A 80 -16.12 22.59 -7.53
N SER A 81 -16.27 22.90 -8.81
CA SER A 81 -15.49 23.97 -9.48
C SER A 81 -15.91 25.38 -9.07
N ASP A 82 -17.17 25.56 -8.68
CA ASP A 82 -17.71 26.85 -8.20
C ASP A 82 -18.36 26.68 -6.83
N PRO A 83 -17.59 26.88 -5.73
CA PRO A 83 -18.11 26.69 -4.38
C PRO A 83 -19.17 27.72 -3.98
N ILE A 84 -19.15 28.92 -4.56
CA ILE A 84 -20.11 29.98 -4.23
C ILE A 84 -21.48 29.63 -4.82
N GLN A 85 -21.50 29.25 -6.10
CA GLN A 85 -22.73 28.82 -6.76
C GLN A 85 -23.30 27.56 -6.11
N GLU A 86 -22.46 26.56 -5.83
CA GLU A 86 -22.87 25.29 -5.19
C GLU A 86 -23.55 25.56 -3.84
N VAL A 87 -23.01 26.48 -3.04
CA VAL A 87 -23.58 26.89 -1.76
C VAL A 87 -24.88 27.66 -1.93
N ALA A 88 -24.95 28.58 -2.89
CA ALA A 88 -26.16 29.37 -3.12
C ALA A 88 -27.36 28.48 -3.53
N GLU A 89 -27.12 27.48 -4.39
CA GLU A 89 -28.14 26.49 -4.78
C GLU A 89 -28.58 25.63 -3.59
N GLU A 90 -27.65 25.23 -2.72
CA GLU A 90 -27.96 24.50 -1.49
C GLU A 90 -28.80 25.33 -0.50
N VAL A 91 -28.45 26.60 -0.27
CA VAL A 91 -29.23 27.48 0.59
C VAL A 91 -30.62 27.72 0.01
N ALA A 92 -30.74 27.88 -1.31
CA ALA A 92 -32.04 28.01 -1.96
C ALA A 92 -32.92 26.76 -1.77
N ASP A 93 -32.35 25.55 -1.88
CA ASP A 93 -33.09 24.31 -1.60
C ASP A 93 -33.49 24.20 -0.13
N PHE A 94 -32.60 24.59 0.80
CA PHE A 94 -32.92 24.63 2.22
C PHE A 94 -34.07 25.60 2.52
N VAL A 95 -34.08 26.79 1.91
CA VAL A 95 -35.17 27.75 2.09
C VAL A 95 -36.50 27.19 1.57
N ALA A 96 -36.48 26.41 0.49
CA ALA A 96 -37.67 25.76 -0.04
C ALA A 96 -38.12 24.55 0.79
N HIS A 97 -37.18 23.81 1.36
CA HIS A 97 -37.39 22.55 2.06
C HIS A 97 -36.46 22.45 3.28
N ALA A 98 -36.76 23.18 4.35
CA ALA A 98 -35.92 23.20 5.55
C ALA A 98 -36.24 22.00 6.45
N PRO A 99 -35.29 21.06 6.68
CA PRO A 99 -35.47 20.00 7.66
C PRO A 99 -35.58 20.57 9.06
N TYR A 100 -36.47 20.01 9.88
CA TYR A 100 -36.65 20.46 11.26
C TYR A 100 -36.91 19.30 12.23
N VAL A 101 -36.66 19.56 13.51
CA VAL A 101 -37.04 18.72 14.63
C VAL A 101 -38.07 19.50 15.46
N ASP A 102 -39.23 18.89 15.67
CA ASP A 102 -40.21 19.36 16.64
C ASP A 102 -39.88 18.76 18.02
N LEU A 103 -39.72 19.61 19.04
CA LEU A 103 -39.26 19.14 20.35
C LEU A 103 -40.38 18.51 21.20
N TYR A 104 -41.64 18.88 20.97
CA TYR A 104 -42.75 18.54 21.86
C TYR A 104 -43.91 17.81 21.18
N HIS A 105 -44.03 17.90 19.85
CA HIS A 105 -45.11 17.28 19.10
C HIS A 105 -44.60 16.17 18.18
N SER A 106 -45.18 14.97 18.32
CA SER A 106 -44.87 13.81 17.48
C SER A 106 -45.74 13.71 16.23
N ASP A 107 -46.62 14.68 15.98
CA ASP A 107 -47.69 14.61 14.96
C ASP A 107 -47.20 15.01 13.56
N VAL A 108 -45.93 14.73 13.29
CA VAL A 108 -45.32 14.95 11.98
C VAL A 108 -45.61 13.71 11.13
N GLY A 109 -46.10 13.90 9.90
CA GLY A 109 -46.66 12.84 9.06
C GLY A 109 -45.69 11.67 8.76
N THR A 110 -46.07 10.78 7.83
CA THR A 110 -45.32 9.55 7.49
C THR A 110 -43.91 9.76 6.88
N ALA A 111 -43.35 10.98 6.91
CA ALA A 111 -42.05 11.32 6.35
C ALA A 111 -40.91 11.07 7.36
N ASP A 112 -39.87 10.37 6.91
CA ASP A 112 -38.71 9.96 7.73
C ASP A 112 -37.92 11.18 8.25
N TRP A 113 -37.70 12.18 7.40
CA TRP A 113 -37.16 13.51 7.76
C TRP A 113 -38.17 14.59 7.32
N PRO A 114 -38.84 15.27 8.25
CA PRO A 114 -39.80 16.30 7.88
C PRO A 114 -39.10 17.57 7.43
N ALA A 115 -39.67 18.20 6.40
CA ALA A 115 -39.20 19.47 5.87
C ALA A 115 -40.37 20.37 5.48
N GLU A 116 -40.18 21.67 5.58
CA GLU A 116 -41.16 22.68 5.19
C GLU A 116 -40.45 23.93 4.61
N PRO A 117 -41.15 24.79 3.85
CA PRO A 117 -40.59 26.07 3.45
C PRO A 117 -40.15 26.87 4.68
N LEU A 118 -38.91 27.37 4.67
CA LEU A 118 -38.31 28.03 5.81
C LEU A 118 -39.10 29.30 6.17
N PRO A 119 -39.57 29.44 7.42
CA PRO A 119 -40.24 30.67 7.85
C PRO A 119 -39.30 31.87 7.79
N ALA A 120 -39.85 33.06 7.50
CA ALA A 120 -39.06 34.30 7.45
C ALA A 120 -38.39 34.66 8.79
N GLN A 121 -38.91 34.15 9.90
CA GLN A 121 -38.34 34.29 11.23
C GLN A 121 -38.41 32.96 11.97
N ILE A 122 -37.27 32.53 12.52
CA ILE A 122 -37.12 31.28 13.29
C ILE A 122 -36.36 31.54 14.59
N ASN A 123 -36.59 30.70 15.60
CA ASN A 123 -35.86 30.80 16.86
C ASN A 123 -34.45 30.22 16.72
N THR A 124 -34.33 28.97 16.27
CA THR A 124 -33.04 28.26 16.29
C THR A 124 -32.74 27.59 14.94
N LEU A 125 -31.52 27.83 14.45
CA LEU A 125 -30.92 27.13 13.32
C LEU A 125 -29.64 26.45 13.77
N VAL A 126 -29.54 25.15 13.55
CA VAL A 126 -28.34 24.36 13.81
C VAL A 126 -27.69 24.00 12.47
N VAL A 127 -26.43 24.37 12.31
CA VAL A 127 -25.62 24.09 11.13
C VAL A 127 -24.57 23.04 11.46
N PHE A 128 -24.59 21.92 10.75
CA PHE A 128 -23.60 20.86 10.83
C PHE A 128 -22.59 21.00 9.69
N GLY A 129 -21.36 21.39 10.06
CA GLY A 129 -20.27 21.66 9.14
C GLY A 129 -20.23 23.13 8.71
N MET A 130 -19.06 23.73 8.79
CA MET A 130 -18.82 25.11 8.38
C MET A 130 -18.26 25.18 6.96
N GLY A 131 -17.30 24.32 6.61
CA GLY A 131 -16.59 24.45 5.34
C GLY A 131 -15.99 25.86 5.20
N PHE A 132 -16.22 26.55 4.07
CA PHE A 132 -15.86 27.96 3.95
C PHE A 132 -16.76 28.90 4.74
N GLY A 133 -17.99 28.53 5.09
CA GLY A 133 -18.93 29.41 5.81
C GLY A 133 -19.73 30.36 4.91
N TYR A 134 -19.65 30.22 3.58
CA TYR A 134 -20.45 31.01 2.63
C TYR A 134 -21.95 30.86 2.86
N GLN A 135 -22.40 29.66 3.25
CA GLN A 135 -23.80 29.37 3.53
C GLN A 135 -24.35 30.20 4.69
N LEU A 136 -23.49 30.53 5.67
CA LEU A 136 -23.91 31.32 6.83
C LEU A 136 -24.27 32.75 6.41
N ASN A 137 -23.50 33.32 5.48
CA ASN A 137 -23.77 34.64 4.91
C ASN A 137 -25.08 34.66 4.12
N GLU A 138 -25.26 33.67 3.23
CA GLU A 138 -26.49 33.54 2.44
C GLU A 138 -27.73 33.29 3.32
N LEU A 139 -27.63 32.43 4.34
CA LEU A 139 -28.73 32.14 5.27
C LEU A 139 -29.20 33.40 6.01
N LEU A 140 -28.28 34.22 6.54
CA LEU A 140 -28.65 35.46 7.25
C LEU A 140 -29.30 36.51 6.34
N GLN A 141 -29.13 36.43 5.03
CA GLN A 141 -29.84 37.28 4.08
C GLN A 141 -31.29 36.81 3.82
N GLN A 142 -31.56 35.52 3.98
CA GLN A 142 -32.86 34.90 3.66
C GLN A 142 -33.78 34.74 4.88
N VAL A 143 -33.23 34.57 6.08
CA VAL A 143 -34.01 34.32 7.30
C VAL A 143 -33.53 35.14 8.49
N ARG A 144 -34.48 35.60 9.32
CA ARG A 144 -34.18 36.15 10.64
C ARG A 144 -34.14 35.03 11.67
N VAL A 145 -32.94 34.65 12.10
CA VAL A 145 -32.71 33.64 13.13
C VAL A 145 -32.28 34.29 14.44
N ARG A 146 -32.84 33.84 15.57
CA ARG A 146 -32.43 34.34 16.89
C ARG A 146 -31.17 33.66 17.41
N TYR A 147 -31.07 32.35 17.26
CA TYR A 147 -29.95 31.52 17.72
C TYR A 147 -29.39 30.68 16.56
N LEU A 148 -28.15 30.97 16.17
CA LEU A 148 -27.42 30.24 15.13
C LEU A 148 -26.31 29.42 15.80
N ILE A 149 -26.45 28.10 15.80
CA ILE A 149 -25.46 27.18 16.37
C ILE A 149 -24.73 26.49 15.22
N VAL A 150 -23.41 26.55 15.18
CA VAL A 150 -22.59 25.95 14.12
C VAL A 150 -21.63 24.95 14.74
N TYR A 151 -21.76 23.67 14.37
CA TYR A 151 -20.82 22.61 14.72
C TYR A 151 -19.78 22.45 13.62
N GLU A 152 -18.50 22.50 13.99
CA GLU A 152 -17.40 22.24 13.06
C GLU A 152 -16.35 21.36 13.77
N PRO A 153 -16.29 20.05 13.41
CA PRO A 153 -15.35 19.12 14.05
C PRO A 153 -13.88 19.43 13.75
N SER A 154 -13.57 20.10 12.63
CA SER A 154 -12.20 20.36 12.20
C SER A 154 -11.80 21.81 12.36
N VAL A 155 -10.80 22.06 13.21
CA VAL A 155 -10.22 23.41 13.36
C VAL A 155 -9.51 23.87 12.07
N ASP A 156 -9.06 22.94 11.21
CA ASP A 156 -8.54 23.29 9.89
C ASP A 156 -9.62 23.95 9.01
N MET A 157 -10.86 23.49 9.08
CA MET A 157 -11.97 24.08 8.30
C MET A 157 -12.25 25.52 8.72
N LEU A 158 -12.18 25.82 10.02
CA LEU A 158 -12.22 27.21 10.50
C LEU A 158 -11.10 28.04 9.87
N PHE A 159 -9.86 27.51 9.83
CA PHE A 159 -8.74 28.24 9.25
C PHE A 159 -8.95 28.50 7.75
N CYS A 160 -9.47 27.51 7.01
CA CYS A 160 -9.87 27.67 5.60
C CYS A 160 -10.98 28.72 5.45
N SER A 161 -11.96 28.75 6.35
CA SER A 161 -13.03 29.76 6.35
C SER A 161 -12.49 31.17 6.58
N LEU A 162 -11.54 31.35 7.51
CA LEU A 162 -10.89 32.63 7.78
C LEU A 162 -10.13 33.18 6.58
N GLN A 163 -9.70 32.32 5.66
CA GLN A 163 -8.97 32.69 4.44
C GLN A 163 -9.88 33.07 3.26
N ALA A 164 -11.18 32.74 3.34
CA ALA A 164 -12.08 32.80 2.19
C ALA A 164 -13.36 33.61 2.44
N ASN A 165 -13.98 33.47 3.61
CA ASN A 165 -15.28 34.08 3.93
C ASN A 165 -15.16 35.54 4.38
N ASP A 166 -16.24 36.31 4.27
CA ASP A 166 -16.34 37.63 4.90
C ASP A 166 -17.05 37.50 6.26
N TRP A 167 -16.26 37.29 7.31
CA TRP A 167 -16.82 37.14 8.67
C TRP A 167 -17.22 38.47 9.29
N LEU A 168 -16.61 39.58 8.86
CA LEU A 168 -16.99 40.90 9.34
C LEU A 168 -18.41 41.24 8.91
N ALA A 169 -18.71 41.08 7.62
CA ALA A 169 -20.06 41.26 7.09
C ALA A 169 -21.07 40.32 7.77
N LEU A 170 -20.68 39.08 8.04
CA LEU A 170 -21.50 38.11 8.75
C LEU A 170 -21.89 38.60 10.14
N PHE A 171 -20.90 39.02 10.95
CA PHE A 171 -21.14 39.50 12.32
C PHE A 171 -21.93 40.82 12.36
N GLU A 172 -21.66 41.75 11.46
CA GLU A 172 -22.42 42.99 11.34
C GLU A 172 -23.89 42.71 10.96
N THR A 173 -24.12 41.78 10.02
CA THR A 173 -25.46 41.35 9.63
C THR A 173 -26.19 40.68 10.80
N ALA A 174 -25.53 39.76 11.50
CA ALA A 174 -26.08 39.09 12.67
C ALA A 174 -26.43 40.09 13.78
N ALA A 175 -25.56 41.06 14.06
CA ALA A 175 -25.83 42.12 15.03
C ALA A 175 -27.04 42.97 14.62
N ALA A 176 -27.16 43.33 13.34
CA ALA A 176 -28.31 44.08 12.82
C ALA A 176 -29.63 43.30 12.95
N LEU A 177 -29.58 41.97 12.86
CA LEU A 177 -30.73 41.07 13.00
C LEU A 177 -31.00 40.64 14.45
N ASN A 178 -30.13 41.01 15.40
CA ASN A 178 -30.11 40.49 16.78
C ASN A 178 -29.98 38.96 16.86
N THR A 179 -29.21 38.38 15.95
CA THR A 179 -28.84 36.97 15.95
C THR A 179 -27.67 36.72 16.88
N GLN A 180 -27.81 35.73 17.77
CA GLN A 180 -26.70 35.21 18.58
C GLN A 180 -26.06 34.02 17.86
N ILE A 181 -24.74 34.04 17.73
CA ILE A 181 -23.97 33.00 17.04
C ILE A 181 -23.16 32.20 18.06
N PHE A 182 -23.29 30.88 18.02
CA PHE A 182 -22.51 29.93 18.82
C PHE A 182 -21.68 29.07 17.88
N LEU A 183 -20.35 29.14 17.98
CA LEU A 183 -19.42 28.32 17.21
C LEU A 183 -18.87 27.21 18.09
N GLN A 184 -19.33 25.98 17.84
CA GLN A 184 -18.90 24.77 18.52
C GLN A 184 -17.73 24.15 17.74
N LEU A 185 -16.53 24.71 17.93
CA LEU A 185 -15.31 24.35 17.20
C LEU A 185 -14.62 23.13 17.83
N GLY A 186 -14.17 22.19 16.99
CA GLY A 186 -13.64 20.91 17.45
C GLY A 186 -14.71 19.95 17.96
N ASN A 187 -15.98 20.23 17.63
CA ASN A 187 -17.14 19.49 18.10
C ASN A 187 -17.93 18.96 16.88
N ASP A 188 -18.20 17.66 16.88
CA ASP A 188 -18.87 16.92 15.82
C ASP A 188 -20.40 16.84 16.00
N GLY A 189 -20.96 17.69 16.86
CA GLY A 189 -22.37 17.72 17.19
C GLY A 189 -22.77 16.76 18.31
N SER A 190 -21.84 15.97 18.85
CA SER A 190 -22.14 15.03 19.94
C SER A 190 -22.72 15.70 21.20
N SER A 191 -22.49 17.00 21.40
CA SER A 191 -23.10 17.78 22.49
C SER A 191 -24.50 18.32 22.21
N LEU A 192 -25.07 18.10 21.01
CA LEU A 192 -26.34 18.72 20.58
C LEU A 192 -27.45 18.63 21.62
N THR A 193 -27.65 17.46 22.24
CA THR A 193 -28.74 17.27 23.21
C THR A 193 -28.55 18.12 24.46
N THR A 194 -27.30 18.32 24.89
CA THR A 194 -26.96 19.16 26.04
C THR A 194 -27.11 20.63 25.68
N ASP A 195 -26.59 21.04 24.51
CA ASP A 195 -26.69 22.43 24.03
C ASP A 195 -28.15 22.85 23.82
N LEU A 196 -29.00 21.95 23.30
CA LEU A 196 -30.44 22.20 23.18
C LEU A 196 -31.14 22.24 24.54
N ALA A 197 -30.74 21.39 25.50
CA ALA A 197 -31.30 21.42 26.85
C ALA A 197 -31.00 22.74 27.56
N GLU A 198 -29.76 23.23 27.47
CA GLU A 198 -29.36 24.55 27.99
C GLU A 198 -30.16 25.68 27.32
N LEU A 199 -30.31 25.63 25.99
CA LEU A 199 -31.07 26.63 25.25
C LEU A 199 -32.57 26.65 25.63
N CYS A 200 -33.16 25.47 25.87
CA CYS A 200 -34.56 25.32 26.28
C CYS A 200 -34.82 25.79 27.73
N GLN A 201 -33.80 25.81 28.60
CA GLN A 201 -33.93 26.36 29.95
C GLN A 201 -34.04 27.89 29.93
N GLU A 202 -33.36 28.53 28.99
CA GLU A 202 -33.32 29.99 28.86
C GLU A 202 -34.43 30.54 27.95
N THR A 203 -34.92 29.74 27.00
CA THR A 203 -35.92 30.16 26.00
C THR A 203 -36.87 29.04 25.58
N GLU A 204 -38.14 29.38 25.30
CA GLU A 204 -39.07 28.44 24.68
C GLU A 204 -38.66 28.14 23.23
N GLN A 205 -38.43 26.85 22.95
CA GLN A 205 -38.07 26.32 21.64
C GLN A 205 -39.11 25.29 21.23
N ASP A 206 -39.90 25.56 20.19
CA ASP A 206 -40.86 24.57 19.67
C ASP A 206 -40.23 23.75 18.53
N ARG A 207 -39.52 24.45 17.62
CA ARG A 207 -38.88 23.87 16.43
C ARG A 207 -37.44 24.30 16.28
N VAL A 208 -36.60 23.35 15.89
CA VAL A 208 -35.19 23.54 15.58
C VAL A 208 -34.95 23.13 14.14
N TYR A 209 -34.48 24.06 13.31
CA TYR A 209 -34.16 23.76 11.90
C TYR A 209 -32.72 23.25 11.80
N LEU A 210 -32.50 22.22 10.97
CA LEU A 210 -31.21 21.55 10.83
C LEU A 210 -30.68 21.75 9.41
N TYR A 211 -29.51 22.37 9.29
CA TYR A 211 -28.78 22.54 8.04
C TYR A 211 -27.54 21.67 8.07
N ARG A 212 -27.46 20.64 7.23
CA ARG A 212 -26.23 19.87 7.06
C ARG A 212 -25.48 20.36 5.84
N HIS A 213 -24.32 20.96 6.05
CA HIS A 213 -23.46 21.49 5.00
C HIS A 213 -22.59 20.41 4.37
N TYR A 214 -22.13 19.43 5.15
CA TYR A 214 -21.40 18.29 4.58
C TYR A 214 -21.61 17.02 5.40
N PHE A 215 -21.43 15.88 4.75
CA PHE A 215 -21.50 14.55 5.35
C PHE A 215 -20.32 14.32 6.29
N HIS A 216 -20.61 13.99 7.54
CA HIS A 216 -19.61 13.57 8.53
C HIS A 216 -20.16 12.38 9.33
N PRO A 217 -19.36 11.32 9.58
CA PRO A 217 -19.86 10.08 10.19
C PRO A 217 -20.53 10.24 11.56
N VAL A 218 -20.12 11.24 12.35
CA VAL A 218 -20.73 11.53 13.65
C VAL A 218 -21.89 12.52 13.52
N MET A 219 -21.72 13.63 12.80
CA MET A 219 -22.78 14.64 12.64
C MET A 219 -24.03 14.02 12.02
N ASP A 220 -23.87 13.11 11.07
CA ASP A 220 -25.00 12.40 10.45
C ASP A 220 -25.73 11.48 11.42
N LYS A 221 -25.02 10.86 12.37
CA LYS A 221 -25.66 10.07 13.43
C LYS A 221 -26.38 10.97 14.42
N VAL A 222 -25.83 12.14 14.71
CA VAL A 222 -26.47 13.15 15.57
C VAL A 222 -27.76 13.66 14.94
N ILE A 223 -27.74 14.00 13.65
CA ILE A 223 -28.94 14.44 12.92
C ILE A 223 -29.98 13.31 12.87
N ASP A 224 -29.57 12.09 12.50
CA ASP A 224 -30.45 10.92 12.47
C ASP A 224 -31.08 10.64 13.85
N TYR A 225 -30.29 10.76 14.92
CA TYR A 225 -30.78 10.66 16.30
C TYR A 225 -31.83 11.73 16.62
N ALA A 226 -31.58 12.99 16.23
CA ALA A 226 -32.50 14.09 16.47
C ALA A 226 -33.82 13.92 15.71
N MET A 227 -33.75 13.52 14.43
CA MET A 227 -34.93 13.26 13.59
C MET A 227 -35.75 12.05 14.09
N THR A 228 -35.09 10.99 14.54
CA THR A 228 -35.74 9.76 15.02
C THR A 228 -36.47 9.98 16.35
N HIS A 229 -35.99 10.90 17.19
CA HIS A 229 -36.53 11.15 18.53
C HIS A 229 -37.31 12.47 18.63
N GLN A 230 -37.71 13.07 17.51
CA GLN A 230 -38.60 14.23 17.49
C GLN A 230 -39.89 13.98 18.28
N GLY A 231 -40.38 15.00 18.98
CA GLY A 231 -41.52 14.91 19.90
C GLY A 231 -41.25 14.16 21.20
N GLU A 232 -40.02 13.69 21.43
CA GLU A 232 -39.60 13.01 22.67
C GLU A 232 -38.58 13.86 23.45
N PRO A 233 -39.01 14.93 24.14
CA PRO A 233 -38.08 15.87 24.80
C PRO A 233 -37.22 15.20 25.87
N GLY A 234 -37.73 14.14 26.52
CA GLY A 234 -36.97 13.36 27.51
C GLY A 234 -35.76 12.62 26.93
N LYS A 235 -35.69 12.41 25.61
CA LYS A 235 -34.52 11.84 24.93
C LYS A 235 -33.70 12.93 24.24
N LEU A 236 -34.34 13.88 23.55
CA LEU A 236 -33.64 14.95 22.83
C LEU A 236 -32.90 15.92 23.74
N LEU A 237 -33.35 16.08 24.99
CA LEU A 237 -32.74 16.98 25.98
C LEU A 237 -31.99 16.22 27.08
N ALA A 238 -31.64 14.95 26.85
CA ALA A 238 -30.91 14.13 27.81
C ALA A 238 -29.40 14.36 27.74
N GLU A 239 -28.76 14.58 28.89
CA GLU A 239 -27.30 14.80 29.02
C GLU A 239 -26.44 13.58 28.67
N SER A 240 -27.01 12.37 28.58
CA SER A 240 -26.25 11.11 28.46
C SER A 240 -26.48 10.33 27.15
N ALA A 241 -26.88 11.00 26.06
CA ALA A 241 -27.06 10.35 24.77
C ALA A 241 -25.69 9.99 24.16
N HIS A 242 -25.26 8.73 24.31
CA HIS A 242 -24.07 8.24 23.62
C HIS A 242 -24.39 7.95 22.15
N ILE A 243 -24.08 8.91 21.28
CA ILE A 243 -24.25 8.80 19.83
C ILE A 243 -22.93 8.30 19.23
N GLY A 244 -22.97 7.12 18.60
CA GLY A 244 -21.81 6.52 17.93
C GLY A 244 -21.52 7.18 16.57
N ARG A 245 -20.62 6.55 15.79
CA ARG A 245 -20.29 6.98 14.43
C ARG A 245 -20.67 5.91 13.39
N TYR A 246 -20.88 6.31 12.14
CA TYR A 246 -20.94 5.35 11.03
C TYR A 246 -19.56 4.74 10.78
N GLU A 247 -19.43 3.42 10.96
CA GLU A 247 -18.15 2.69 10.85
C GLU A 247 -18.17 1.57 9.81
N HIS A 248 -19.34 1.18 9.30
CA HIS A 248 -19.40 0.08 8.34
C HIS A 248 -18.74 0.51 7.02
N LEU A 249 -18.05 -0.41 6.36
CA LEU A 249 -17.34 -0.14 5.11
C LEU A 249 -18.25 0.50 4.03
N TYR A 250 -19.53 0.11 4.03
CA TYR A 250 -20.50 0.58 3.05
C TYR A 250 -21.12 1.93 3.42
N ASP A 251 -20.91 2.44 4.64
CA ASP A 251 -21.43 3.73 5.06
C ASP A 251 -20.60 4.91 4.54
N PHE A 252 -19.50 4.67 3.83
CA PHE A 252 -18.65 5.74 3.31
C PHE A 252 -19.41 6.62 2.31
N ILE A 253 -19.37 7.94 2.55
CA ILE A 253 -19.95 8.99 1.69
C ILE A 253 -18.97 10.14 1.68
N SER A 254 -18.71 10.73 0.52
CA SER A 254 -17.92 11.96 0.47
C SER A 254 -18.69 13.13 1.07
N GLU A 255 -17.95 13.99 1.75
CA GLU A 255 -18.35 15.23 2.43
C GLU A 255 -19.42 16.01 1.66
N ARG A 256 -19.25 16.18 0.36
CA ARG A 256 -20.13 17.04 -0.47
C ARG A 256 -20.81 16.25 -1.59
N ASN A 257 -21.18 14.99 -1.34
CA ASN A 257 -22.09 14.26 -2.23
C ASN A 257 -23.48 14.96 -2.28
N PRO A 258 -24.35 14.67 -3.26
CA PRO A 258 -25.66 15.30 -3.30
C PRO A 258 -26.60 14.79 -2.19
N GLY A 259 -27.58 15.61 -1.83
CA GLY A 259 -28.51 15.32 -0.75
C GLY A 259 -27.96 15.68 0.65
N VAL A 260 -27.07 16.67 0.74
CA VAL A 260 -26.57 17.14 2.05
C VAL A 260 -27.72 17.59 2.96
N LEU A 261 -28.81 18.17 2.45
CA LEU A 261 -29.97 18.53 3.30
C LEU A 261 -30.84 17.33 3.72
N GLY A 262 -30.67 16.17 3.08
CA GLY A 262 -31.43 14.94 3.37
C GLY A 262 -32.92 15.00 3.01
N THR A 263 -33.34 16.00 2.24
CA THR A 263 -34.72 16.23 1.77
C THR A 263 -35.08 15.43 0.52
N SER A 264 -34.09 14.86 -0.17
CA SER A 264 -34.31 14.10 -1.40
C SER A 264 -35.20 12.89 -1.14
N GLN A 265 -36.26 12.76 -1.93
CA GLN A 265 -37.17 11.61 -1.94
C GLN A 265 -37.13 10.89 -3.29
N PRO A 266 -36.01 10.19 -3.58
CA PRO A 266 -35.85 9.55 -4.87
C PRO A 266 -36.78 8.34 -5.00
N GLN A 267 -37.16 8.02 -6.23
CA GLN A 267 -38.09 6.91 -6.51
C GLN A 267 -37.32 5.61 -6.69
N SER A 268 -37.89 4.47 -6.30
CA SER A 268 -37.26 3.16 -6.58
C SER A 268 -37.09 2.96 -8.09
N PHE A 269 -35.94 2.44 -8.51
CA PHE A 269 -35.62 2.19 -9.92
C PHE A 269 -35.28 0.72 -10.17
N THR A 270 -35.87 0.16 -11.21
CA THR A 270 -35.59 -1.21 -11.66
C THR A 270 -35.74 -1.33 -13.18
N ASP A 271 -34.74 -1.88 -13.86
CA ASP A 271 -34.87 -2.40 -15.23
C ASP A 271 -34.84 -3.93 -15.19
N GLU A 272 -36.02 -4.54 -15.10
CA GLU A 272 -36.15 -5.99 -14.93
C GLU A 272 -35.64 -6.77 -16.15
N LYS A 273 -35.80 -6.22 -17.35
CA LYS A 273 -35.32 -6.88 -18.58
C LYS A 273 -33.81 -6.95 -18.59
N ARG A 274 -33.14 -5.83 -18.28
CA ARG A 274 -31.68 -5.78 -18.19
C ARG A 274 -31.16 -6.67 -17.06
N TYR A 275 -31.79 -6.61 -15.89
CA TYR A 275 -31.42 -7.44 -14.75
C TYR A 275 -31.49 -8.93 -15.07
N GLN A 276 -32.58 -9.42 -15.66
CA GLN A 276 -32.71 -10.83 -16.03
C GLN A 276 -31.67 -11.27 -17.06
N ARG A 277 -31.36 -10.41 -18.04
CA ARG A 277 -30.31 -10.67 -19.03
C ARG A 277 -28.94 -10.78 -18.36
N ASN A 278 -28.60 -9.82 -17.49
CA ASN A 278 -27.35 -9.80 -16.75
C ASN A 278 -27.22 -11.00 -15.79
N MET A 279 -28.30 -11.37 -15.09
CA MET A 279 -28.33 -12.54 -14.22
C MET A 279 -28.15 -13.84 -15.00
N ALA A 280 -28.74 -13.96 -16.19
CA ALA A 280 -28.51 -15.10 -17.06
C ALA A 280 -27.04 -15.19 -17.51
N ALA A 281 -26.42 -14.06 -17.86
CA ALA A 281 -25.00 -13.99 -18.20
C ALA A 281 -24.11 -14.36 -17.00
N LEU A 282 -24.39 -13.83 -15.80
CA LEU A 282 -23.69 -14.22 -14.57
C LEU A 282 -23.83 -15.72 -14.29
N LYS A 283 -25.01 -16.31 -14.50
CA LYS A 283 -25.19 -17.76 -14.33
C LYS A 283 -24.33 -18.57 -15.29
N LYS A 284 -24.17 -18.12 -16.54
CA LYS A 284 -23.35 -18.74 -17.57
C LYS A 284 -21.85 -18.62 -17.25
N PHE A 285 -21.37 -17.40 -16.98
CA PHE A 285 -19.94 -17.10 -16.88
C PHE A 285 -19.38 -17.15 -15.45
N TYR A 286 -20.18 -16.78 -14.45
CA TYR A 286 -19.77 -16.64 -13.05
C TYR A 286 -20.80 -17.26 -12.07
N PRO A 287 -21.06 -18.57 -12.11
CA PRO A 287 -22.16 -19.22 -11.37
C PRO A 287 -22.10 -18.99 -9.84
N LYS A 288 -20.89 -18.86 -9.27
CA LYS A 288 -20.71 -18.53 -7.84
C LYS A 288 -21.16 -17.10 -7.51
N VAL A 289 -20.84 -16.14 -8.38
CA VAL A 289 -21.26 -14.74 -8.23
C VAL A 289 -22.77 -14.66 -8.37
N HIS A 290 -23.36 -15.32 -9.38
CA HIS A 290 -24.81 -15.41 -9.55
C HIS A 290 -25.50 -15.90 -8.26
N LEU A 291 -25.01 -16.97 -7.64
CA LEU A 291 -25.57 -17.49 -6.38
C LEU A 291 -25.42 -16.52 -5.20
N ALA A 292 -24.31 -15.77 -5.15
CA ALA A 292 -24.08 -14.77 -4.12
C ALA A 292 -25.07 -13.59 -4.28
N ILE A 293 -25.24 -13.08 -5.50
CA ILE A 293 -26.17 -11.98 -5.80
C ILE A 293 -27.62 -12.39 -5.56
N GLN A 294 -28.02 -13.61 -5.90
CA GLN A 294 -29.38 -14.10 -5.61
C GLN A 294 -29.73 -14.11 -4.11
N LYS A 295 -28.72 -14.22 -3.24
CA LYS A 295 -28.88 -14.22 -1.78
C LYS A 295 -28.68 -12.85 -1.15
N HIS A 296 -28.13 -11.91 -1.90
CA HIS A 296 -27.80 -10.59 -1.41
C HIS A 296 -29.06 -9.75 -1.26
N GLN A 297 -29.11 -8.97 -0.19
CA GLN A 297 -30.13 -7.96 0.05
C GLN A 297 -29.40 -6.66 0.36
N ALA A 298 -29.77 -5.59 -0.35
CA ALA A 298 -29.15 -4.28 -0.15
C ALA A 298 -29.57 -3.71 1.21
N GLU A 299 -28.59 -3.36 2.04
CA GLU A 299 -28.81 -2.87 3.40
C GLU A 299 -28.53 -1.37 3.54
N HIS A 300 -27.49 -0.87 2.88
CA HIS A 300 -27.01 0.49 3.04
C HIS A 300 -27.43 1.37 1.86
N TRP A 301 -27.21 0.87 0.64
CA TRP A 301 -27.46 1.60 -0.60
C TRP A 301 -28.55 0.95 -1.43
N GLN A 302 -29.44 1.79 -1.96
CA GLN A 302 -30.56 1.36 -2.78
C GLN A 302 -30.48 1.99 -4.16
N LEU A 303 -30.86 1.22 -5.16
CA LEU A 303 -31.00 1.73 -6.52
C LEU A 303 -32.28 2.56 -6.63
N VAL A 304 -32.13 3.80 -7.05
CA VAL A 304 -33.21 4.77 -7.17
C VAL A 304 -33.11 5.53 -8.50
N GLN A 305 -34.12 6.35 -8.80
CA GLN A 305 -34.14 7.28 -9.90
C GLN A 305 -34.33 8.70 -9.35
N GLU A 306 -33.47 9.61 -9.79
CA GLU A 306 -33.49 11.03 -9.46
C GLU A 306 -33.39 11.82 -10.77
N GLN A 307 -34.27 12.80 -10.97
CA GLN A 307 -34.34 13.60 -12.21
C GLN A 307 -34.35 12.78 -13.52
N GLY A 308 -34.94 11.57 -13.47
CA GLY A 308 -35.02 10.68 -14.62
C GLY A 308 -33.79 9.79 -14.84
N GLN A 309 -32.71 9.94 -14.06
CA GLN A 309 -31.49 9.12 -14.16
C GLN A 309 -31.36 8.13 -12.99
N PRO A 310 -30.79 6.93 -13.22
CA PRO A 310 -30.51 5.99 -12.14
C PRO A 310 -29.42 6.52 -11.20
N ASN A 311 -29.58 6.28 -9.90
CA ASN A 311 -28.67 6.73 -8.86
C ASN A 311 -28.63 5.71 -7.70
N LEU A 312 -27.64 5.85 -6.81
CA LEU A 312 -27.54 5.10 -5.58
C LEU A 312 -27.89 6.02 -4.42
N TYR A 313 -28.82 5.57 -3.57
CA TYR A 313 -29.28 6.32 -2.40
C TYR A 313 -28.93 5.61 -1.11
N HIS A 314 -28.23 6.30 -0.21
CA HIS A 314 -27.91 5.80 1.11
C HIS A 314 -29.08 6.07 2.06
N LYS A 315 -29.82 5.03 2.44
CA LYS A 315 -31.10 5.18 3.14
C LYS A 315 -31.01 5.93 4.48
N GLN A 316 -29.99 5.61 5.28
CA GLN A 316 -29.82 6.20 6.62
C GLN A 316 -29.27 7.62 6.57
N ARG A 317 -28.19 7.85 5.80
CA ARG A 317 -27.54 9.17 5.68
C ARG A 317 -28.23 10.13 4.70
N LYS A 318 -29.24 9.67 3.95
CA LYS A 318 -30.04 10.45 2.98
C LYS A 318 -29.21 11.06 1.84
N ALA A 319 -28.16 10.36 1.41
CA ALA A 319 -27.26 10.84 0.37
C ALA A 319 -27.51 10.18 -0.97
N LEU A 320 -27.29 10.92 -2.05
CA LEU A 320 -27.14 10.36 -3.38
C LEU A 320 -25.65 10.17 -3.70
N PHE A 321 -25.35 9.19 -4.57
CA PHE A 321 -23.98 8.93 -4.98
C PHE A 321 -23.53 9.83 -6.14
N TYR A 322 -24.43 10.02 -7.12
CA TYR A 322 -24.18 10.81 -8.33
C TYR A 322 -24.93 12.15 -8.29
N GLN A 323 -24.31 13.20 -8.80
CA GLN A 323 -25.00 14.39 -9.29
C GLN A 323 -25.61 14.11 -10.66
N ASN A 324 -24.78 13.58 -11.57
CA ASN A 324 -25.17 13.19 -12.92
C ASN A 324 -24.31 12.00 -13.36
N ILE A 325 -24.92 10.82 -13.40
CA ILE A 325 -24.19 9.57 -13.64
C ILE A 325 -23.46 9.55 -14.98
N GLU A 326 -24.08 10.07 -16.04
CA GLU A 326 -23.51 10.05 -17.40
C GLU A 326 -22.33 11.02 -17.49
N GLN A 327 -22.54 12.29 -17.09
CA GLN A 327 -21.48 13.31 -17.15
C GLN A 327 -20.29 12.96 -16.27
N GLU A 328 -20.52 12.48 -15.04
CA GLU A 328 -19.44 12.11 -14.13
C GLU A 328 -18.69 10.86 -14.60
N SER A 329 -19.38 9.90 -15.21
CA SER A 329 -18.75 8.70 -15.77
C SER A 329 -17.92 9.03 -17.01
N GLU A 330 -18.43 9.87 -17.90
CA GLU A 330 -17.71 10.33 -19.09
C GLU A 330 -16.47 11.13 -18.71
N ALA A 331 -16.60 12.10 -17.80
CA ALA A 331 -15.47 12.91 -17.35
C ALA A 331 -14.40 12.08 -16.61
N LEU A 332 -14.80 11.03 -15.88
CA LEU A 332 -13.86 10.11 -15.23
C LEU A 332 -13.04 9.33 -16.25
N VAL A 333 -13.71 8.82 -17.29
CA VAL A 333 -13.07 8.07 -18.36
C VAL A 333 -12.19 8.97 -19.20
N ASP A 334 -12.68 10.14 -19.61
CA ASP A 334 -11.91 11.09 -20.40
C ASP A 334 -10.62 11.50 -19.68
N TYR A 335 -10.71 11.87 -18.40
CA TYR A 335 -9.52 12.20 -17.63
C TYR A 335 -8.55 11.04 -17.53
N PHE A 336 -9.04 9.82 -17.22
CA PHE A 336 -8.18 8.65 -17.10
C PHE A 336 -7.49 8.29 -18.42
N VAL A 337 -8.17 8.49 -19.56
CA VAL A 337 -7.59 8.29 -20.89
C VAL A 337 -6.46 9.28 -21.16
N HIS A 338 -6.58 10.52 -20.68
CA HIS A 338 -5.56 11.56 -20.81
C HIS A 338 -4.46 11.52 -19.73
N HIS A 339 -4.75 10.87 -18.60
CA HIS A 339 -3.89 10.80 -17.42
C HIS A 339 -3.91 9.38 -16.83
N PRO A 340 -3.51 8.36 -17.60
CA PRO A 340 -3.54 6.99 -17.15
C PRO A 340 -2.53 6.82 -16.02
N TYR A 341 -3.02 6.46 -14.84
CA TYR A 341 -2.14 6.13 -13.72
C TYR A 341 -1.38 4.85 -14.04
N LYS A 342 -0.10 5.01 -14.36
CA LYS A 342 0.87 3.93 -14.56
C LYS A 342 2.00 4.11 -13.55
N ASP A 343 2.09 3.20 -12.59
CA ASP A 343 3.25 3.14 -11.71
C ASP A 343 4.43 2.61 -12.53
N ASP A 344 5.34 3.51 -12.90
CA ASP A 344 6.44 3.19 -13.80
C ASP A 344 7.64 2.57 -13.07
N VAL A 345 7.42 1.33 -12.60
CA VAL A 345 8.41 0.61 -11.79
C VAL A 345 9.73 0.45 -12.55
N ILE A 346 9.68 0.25 -13.87
CA ILE A 346 10.85 0.06 -14.72
C ILE A 346 11.70 1.35 -14.80
N LEU A 347 11.09 2.52 -15.03
CA LEU A 347 11.83 3.79 -15.06
C LEU A 347 12.36 4.18 -13.67
N GLY A 348 11.62 3.82 -12.61
CA GLY A 348 11.96 4.14 -11.22
C GLY A 348 13.01 3.23 -10.58
N GLN A 349 13.38 2.11 -11.20
CA GLN A 349 14.40 1.21 -10.66
C GLN A 349 15.78 1.88 -10.63
N ARG A 350 16.24 2.20 -9.42
CA ARG A 350 17.61 2.68 -9.19
C ARG A 350 18.55 1.48 -9.14
N ILE A 351 19.40 1.36 -10.16
CA ILE A 351 20.49 0.38 -10.15
C ILE A 351 21.47 0.79 -9.06
N THR A 352 21.66 -0.07 -8.07
CA THR A 352 22.64 0.18 -7.01
C THR A 352 24.06 -0.02 -7.56
N ARG A 353 25.01 0.87 -7.23
CA ARG A 353 26.43 0.69 -7.59
C ARG A 353 26.99 -0.67 -7.12
N LYS A 354 26.47 -1.22 -6.02
CA LYS A 354 26.86 -2.56 -5.48
C LYS A 354 26.76 -3.65 -6.55
N LEU A 355 25.67 -3.67 -7.32
CA LEU A 355 25.39 -4.73 -8.29
C LEU A 355 25.60 -4.28 -9.74
N GLU A 356 26.12 -3.07 -9.97
CA GLU A 356 26.27 -2.48 -11.30
C GLU A 356 27.15 -3.32 -12.24
N HIS A 357 28.11 -4.07 -11.69
CA HIS A 357 29.00 -4.94 -12.44
C HIS A 357 28.36 -6.28 -12.86
N TYR A 358 27.22 -6.66 -12.27
CA TYR A 358 26.50 -7.85 -12.71
C TYR A 358 26.07 -7.68 -14.16
N LEU A 359 26.07 -8.79 -14.90
CA LEU A 359 25.75 -8.78 -16.31
C LEU A 359 24.36 -8.20 -16.55
N HIS A 360 23.36 -8.61 -15.75
CA HIS A 360 22.01 -8.05 -15.87
C HIS A 360 22.01 -6.51 -15.72
N PHE A 361 22.48 -6.00 -14.59
CA PHE A 361 22.42 -4.57 -14.28
C PHE A 361 23.30 -3.71 -15.19
N SER A 362 24.47 -4.20 -15.60
CA SER A 362 25.34 -3.48 -16.56
C SER A 362 24.68 -3.28 -17.92
N TYR A 363 23.88 -4.25 -18.38
CA TYR A 363 23.09 -4.12 -19.59
C TYR A 363 21.85 -3.25 -19.38
N MET A 364 21.18 -3.34 -18.22
CA MET A 364 20.04 -2.48 -17.92
C MET A 364 20.43 -1.00 -17.87
N LYS A 365 21.65 -0.69 -17.41
CA LYS A 365 22.22 0.66 -17.46
C LYS A 365 22.36 1.21 -18.89
N LYS A 366 22.55 0.34 -19.91
CA LYS A 366 22.58 0.75 -21.33
C LYS A 366 21.17 1.06 -21.85
N ILE A 367 20.16 0.36 -21.33
CA ILE A 367 18.75 0.51 -21.71
C ILE A 367 18.12 1.77 -21.09
N GLN A 368 18.48 2.10 -19.84
CA GLN A 368 17.82 3.16 -19.08
C GLN A 368 17.80 4.54 -19.79
N PRO A 369 18.90 5.04 -20.41
CA PRO A 369 18.87 6.31 -21.14
C PRO A 369 17.92 6.31 -22.35
N ILE A 370 17.81 5.17 -23.04
CA ILE A 370 16.88 5.00 -24.18
C ILE A 370 15.45 5.18 -23.66
N LEU A 371 15.11 4.48 -22.58
CA LEU A 371 13.78 4.55 -21.98
C LEU A 371 13.45 5.94 -21.44
N THR A 372 14.37 6.59 -20.73
CA THR A 372 14.16 7.93 -20.18
C THR A 372 13.89 8.95 -21.28
N LYS A 373 14.63 8.87 -22.40
CA LYS A 373 14.45 9.78 -23.54
C LYS A 373 13.11 9.56 -24.23
N THR A 374 12.72 8.32 -24.50
CA THR A 374 11.58 7.99 -25.36
C THR A 374 10.25 7.96 -24.61
N LEU A 375 10.22 7.52 -23.35
CA LEU A 375 8.97 7.27 -22.63
C LEU A 375 8.46 8.45 -21.79
N GLN A 376 9.23 9.54 -21.67
CA GLN A 376 8.76 10.78 -21.01
C GLN A 376 7.73 11.55 -21.85
N GLN A 377 7.44 11.13 -23.09
CA GLN A 377 6.65 11.89 -24.05
C GLN A 377 5.21 11.36 -24.29
N ASN A 378 4.83 10.19 -23.76
CA ASN A 378 3.52 9.57 -24.05
C ASN A 378 2.64 9.41 -22.80
N SER A 379 1.61 10.26 -22.70
CA SER A 379 0.71 10.35 -21.54
C SER A 379 -0.73 9.84 -21.77
N ARG A 380 -1.06 9.18 -22.89
CA ARG A 380 -2.44 8.72 -23.17
C ARG A 380 -2.62 7.21 -23.03
N LEU A 381 -3.83 6.78 -22.66
CA LEU A 381 -4.22 5.38 -22.62
C LEU A 381 -4.31 4.82 -24.05
N PRO A 382 -3.62 3.70 -24.38
CA PRO A 382 -3.58 3.16 -25.73
C PRO A 382 -4.93 2.56 -26.14
N GLN A 383 -5.20 2.48 -27.45
CA GLN A 383 -6.42 1.85 -27.99
C GLN A 383 -6.53 0.37 -27.57
N GLN A 384 -5.40 -0.33 -27.49
CA GLN A 384 -5.32 -1.72 -27.06
C GLN A 384 -4.63 -1.78 -25.68
N VAL A 385 -5.37 -2.25 -24.68
CA VAL A 385 -4.93 -2.28 -23.28
C VAL A 385 -4.74 -3.72 -22.83
N ASP A 386 -3.53 -4.11 -22.45
CA ASP A 386 -3.25 -5.49 -22.02
C ASP A 386 -3.93 -5.85 -20.70
N SER A 387 -3.83 -4.96 -19.72
CA SER A 387 -4.27 -5.18 -18.36
C SER A 387 -4.80 -3.87 -17.77
N LEU A 388 -6.03 -3.89 -17.28
CA LEU A 388 -6.66 -2.77 -16.57
C LEU A 388 -7.27 -3.29 -15.26
N ILE A 389 -6.92 -2.67 -14.15
CA ILE A 389 -7.59 -2.87 -12.86
C ILE A 389 -8.49 -1.67 -12.59
N VAL A 390 -9.78 -1.94 -12.35
CA VAL A 390 -10.78 -0.94 -11.97
C VAL A 390 -11.20 -1.18 -10.52
N PHE A 391 -10.97 -0.18 -9.67
CA PHE A 391 -11.39 -0.14 -8.27
C PHE A 391 -12.67 0.68 -8.17
N GLY A 392 -13.74 0.01 -7.77
CA GLY A 392 -15.10 0.54 -7.72
C GLY A 392 -15.84 0.37 -9.05
N VAL A 393 -16.99 -0.29 -9.01
CA VAL A 393 -17.96 -0.38 -10.11
C VAL A 393 -19.03 0.70 -9.96
N ALA A 394 -19.50 0.95 -8.73
CA ALA A 394 -20.70 1.76 -8.49
C ALA A 394 -21.86 1.29 -9.39
N LEU A 395 -22.42 2.13 -10.28
CA LEU A 395 -23.44 1.70 -11.24
C LEU A 395 -22.90 1.20 -12.60
N GLY A 396 -21.58 1.23 -12.81
CA GLY A 396 -20.89 0.57 -13.93
C GLY A 396 -20.80 1.34 -15.25
N LYS A 397 -21.38 2.54 -15.37
CA LYS A 397 -21.42 3.32 -16.61
C LYS A 397 -20.05 3.64 -17.22
N HIS A 398 -19.08 3.99 -16.37
CA HIS A 398 -17.70 4.22 -16.82
C HIS A 398 -17.07 2.98 -17.49
N LEU A 399 -17.48 1.76 -17.14
CA LEU A 399 -17.01 0.53 -17.78
C LEU A 399 -17.58 0.38 -19.20
N GLU A 400 -18.82 0.81 -19.44
CA GLU A 400 -19.42 0.85 -20.78
C GLU A 400 -18.61 1.80 -21.67
N HIS A 401 -18.37 3.02 -21.20
CA HIS A 401 -17.56 4.01 -21.91
C HIS A 401 -16.15 3.50 -22.22
N LEU A 402 -15.41 3.00 -21.22
CA LEU A 402 -14.07 2.45 -21.42
C LEU A 402 -14.04 1.30 -22.42
N SER A 403 -14.98 0.35 -22.31
CA SER A 403 -15.03 -0.83 -23.17
C SER A 403 -15.43 -0.50 -24.61
N SER A 404 -16.14 0.60 -24.83
CA SER A 404 -16.48 1.10 -26.17
C SER A 404 -15.32 1.82 -26.86
N MET A 405 -14.45 2.48 -26.09
CA MET A 405 -13.33 3.27 -26.61
C MET A 405 -12.04 2.44 -26.75
N HIS A 406 -11.83 1.47 -25.86
CA HIS A 406 -10.59 0.71 -25.76
C HIS A 406 -10.82 -0.80 -25.75
N ARG A 407 -9.92 -1.54 -26.42
CA ARG A 407 -9.91 -3.00 -26.43
C ARG A 407 -9.05 -3.51 -25.28
N ILE A 408 -9.70 -3.92 -24.19
CA ILE A 408 -9.02 -4.41 -22.96
C ILE A 408 -8.89 -5.94 -22.98
N LYS A 409 -7.67 -6.48 -22.96
CA LYS A 409 -7.40 -7.94 -23.01
C LYS A 409 -7.70 -8.62 -21.67
N SER A 410 -7.25 -8.04 -20.56
CA SER A 410 -7.51 -8.52 -19.19
C SER A 410 -8.07 -7.38 -18.33
N LEU A 411 -9.33 -7.52 -17.89
CA LEU A 411 -10.01 -6.54 -17.05
C LEU A 411 -10.23 -7.12 -15.65
N TYR A 412 -9.65 -6.48 -14.64
CA TYR A 412 -9.81 -6.84 -13.23
C TYR A 412 -10.73 -5.83 -12.56
N ILE A 413 -11.87 -6.28 -12.05
CA ILE A 413 -12.86 -5.42 -11.41
C ILE A 413 -12.87 -5.74 -9.91
N CYS A 414 -12.63 -4.71 -9.11
CA CYS A 414 -12.63 -4.78 -7.65
C CYS A 414 -13.74 -3.88 -7.12
N GLU A 415 -14.85 -4.44 -6.63
CA GLU A 415 -15.95 -3.69 -6.01
C GLU A 415 -16.15 -4.16 -4.58
N PRO A 416 -15.71 -3.38 -3.57
CA PRO A 416 -15.89 -3.77 -2.17
C PRO A 416 -17.37 -3.74 -1.75
N ASN A 417 -18.22 -2.91 -2.36
CA ASN A 417 -19.63 -2.75 -1.98
C ASN A 417 -20.56 -3.63 -2.84
N LEU A 418 -21.09 -4.70 -2.25
CA LEU A 418 -22.03 -5.58 -2.95
C LEU A 418 -23.36 -4.91 -3.32
N ASP A 419 -23.83 -3.91 -2.54
CA ASP A 419 -25.04 -3.15 -2.87
C ASP A 419 -24.85 -2.44 -4.23
N PHE A 420 -23.65 -1.91 -4.47
CA PHE A 420 -23.29 -1.25 -5.74
C PHE A 420 -23.27 -2.23 -6.90
N PHE A 421 -22.55 -3.35 -6.78
CA PHE A 421 -22.50 -4.33 -7.87
C PHE A 421 -23.88 -4.89 -8.18
N ALA A 422 -24.69 -5.20 -7.17
CA ALA A 422 -26.06 -5.68 -7.36
C ALA A 422 -26.94 -4.64 -8.06
N ALA A 423 -26.88 -3.37 -7.64
CA ALA A 423 -27.59 -2.27 -8.30
C ALA A 423 -27.14 -2.08 -9.75
N SER A 424 -25.84 -2.23 -10.04
CA SER A 424 -25.30 -2.10 -11.39
C SER A 424 -25.92 -3.08 -12.40
N LEU A 425 -26.44 -4.24 -11.94
CA LEU A 425 -27.08 -5.23 -12.81
C LEU A 425 -28.40 -4.75 -13.40
N HIS A 426 -29.02 -3.70 -12.85
CA HIS A 426 -30.18 -3.04 -13.43
C HIS A 426 -29.80 -1.86 -14.33
N VAL A 427 -28.53 -1.42 -14.34
CA VAL A 427 -28.11 -0.18 -15.02
C VAL A 427 -27.13 -0.46 -16.16
N THR A 428 -26.10 -1.27 -15.95
CA THR A 428 -25.06 -1.56 -16.93
C THR A 428 -25.38 -2.83 -17.71
N ASP A 429 -25.15 -2.87 -19.04
CA ASP A 429 -25.34 -4.08 -19.86
C ASP A 429 -24.17 -5.07 -19.73
N TRP A 430 -24.03 -5.64 -18.53
CA TRP A 430 -23.02 -6.64 -18.20
C TRP A 430 -23.06 -7.87 -19.12
N ALA A 431 -24.25 -8.27 -19.57
CA ALA A 431 -24.39 -9.39 -20.49
C ALA A 431 -23.61 -9.14 -21.79
N SER A 432 -23.79 -7.97 -22.41
CA SER A 432 -23.02 -7.58 -23.60
C SER A 432 -21.52 -7.53 -23.32
N ILE A 433 -21.09 -6.98 -22.17
CA ILE A 433 -19.68 -6.92 -21.78
C ILE A 433 -19.07 -8.33 -21.68
N PHE A 434 -19.75 -9.27 -21.02
CA PHE A 434 -19.27 -10.65 -20.85
C PHE A 434 -19.29 -11.45 -22.15
N GLU A 435 -20.36 -11.31 -22.95
CA GLU A 435 -20.51 -11.98 -24.24
C GLU A 435 -19.42 -11.53 -25.22
N GLN A 436 -19.19 -10.22 -25.32
CA GLN A 436 -18.16 -9.66 -26.21
C GLN A 436 -16.75 -10.06 -25.74
N ALA A 437 -16.52 -10.16 -24.42
CA ALA A 437 -15.24 -10.63 -23.89
C ALA A 437 -14.98 -12.11 -24.26
N ASP A 438 -15.99 -12.97 -24.16
CA ASP A 438 -15.91 -14.39 -24.55
C ASP A 438 -15.63 -14.54 -26.06
N GLU A 439 -16.36 -13.81 -26.91
CA GLU A 439 -16.19 -13.81 -28.37
C GLU A 439 -14.77 -13.37 -28.78
N ASP A 440 -14.26 -12.32 -28.15
CA ASP A 440 -12.93 -11.78 -28.42
C ASP A 440 -11.78 -12.52 -27.71
N LYS A 441 -12.08 -13.58 -26.94
CA LYS A 441 -11.12 -14.30 -26.08
C LYS A 441 -10.41 -13.40 -25.05
N ARG A 442 -11.10 -12.36 -24.58
CA ARG A 442 -10.67 -11.47 -23.49
C ARG A 442 -11.03 -12.07 -22.13
N ARG A 443 -10.39 -11.58 -21.07
CA ARG A 443 -10.58 -12.07 -19.71
C ARG A 443 -11.14 -10.99 -18.81
N ILE A 444 -12.16 -11.33 -18.04
CA ILE A 444 -12.73 -10.46 -17.00
C ILE A 444 -12.63 -11.21 -15.67
N TYR A 445 -12.12 -10.54 -14.65
CA TYR A 445 -11.97 -11.06 -13.30
C TYR A 445 -12.78 -10.20 -12.34
N LEU A 446 -13.63 -10.84 -11.54
CA LEU A 446 -14.50 -10.16 -10.58
C LEU A 446 -14.04 -10.45 -9.15
N ASN A 447 -13.62 -9.41 -8.43
CA ASN A 447 -13.35 -9.41 -7.00
C ASN A 447 -14.41 -8.55 -6.30
N LEU A 448 -15.40 -9.19 -5.68
CA LEU A 448 -16.61 -8.53 -5.18
C LEU A 448 -16.75 -8.75 -3.67
N GLY A 449 -16.98 -7.67 -2.93
CA GLY A 449 -17.04 -7.65 -1.47
C GLY A 449 -15.67 -7.49 -0.78
N GLY A 450 -15.70 -7.42 0.55
CA GLY A 450 -14.51 -7.37 1.38
C GLY A 450 -13.83 -5.99 1.47
N ASP A 451 -12.69 -5.94 2.15
CA ASP A 451 -11.94 -4.71 2.46
C ASP A 451 -10.71 -4.49 1.56
N GLY A 452 -10.56 -5.31 0.51
CA GLY A 452 -9.42 -5.26 -0.40
C GLY A 452 -8.11 -5.86 0.12
N SER A 453 -8.06 -6.35 1.36
CA SER A 453 -6.85 -6.97 1.96
C SER A 453 -6.31 -8.18 1.20
N ARG A 454 -7.08 -8.75 0.27
CA ARG A 454 -6.70 -9.91 -0.55
C ARG A 454 -6.41 -9.59 -2.01
N TYR A 455 -6.53 -8.33 -2.43
CA TYR A 455 -6.38 -7.95 -3.84
C TYR A 455 -5.06 -8.47 -4.44
N PHE A 456 -3.93 -8.31 -3.74
CA PHE A 456 -2.65 -8.80 -4.24
C PHE A 456 -2.65 -10.30 -4.49
N TYR A 457 -3.07 -11.11 -3.51
CA TYR A 457 -3.08 -12.57 -3.66
C TYR A 457 -4.03 -13.03 -4.77
N ASP A 458 -5.21 -12.42 -4.87
CA ASP A 458 -6.21 -12.76 -5.89
C ASP A 458 -5.72 -12.42 -7.30
N LEU A 459 -5.04 -11.28 -7.47
CA LEU A 459 -4.48 -10.83 -8.74
C LEU A 459 -3.19 -11.58 -9.12
N MET A 460 -2.30 -11.88 -8.16
CA MET A 460 -1.03 -12.57 -8.40
C MET A 460 -1.21 -13.92 -9.07
N MET A 461 -2.19 -14.71 -8.64
CA MET A 461 -2.47 -16.00 -9.27
C MET A 461 -2.76 -15.88 -10.77
N GLN A 462 -3.30 -14.76 -11.22
CA GLN A 462 -3.60 -14.51 -12.64
C GLN A 462 -2.36 -14.03 -13.39
N PHE A 463 -1.58 -13.11 -12.80
CA PHE A 463 -0.35 -12.63 -13.42
C PHE A 463 0.67 -13.76 -13.67
N TYR A 464 0.80 -14.74 -12.77
CA TYR A 464 1.70 -15.87 -12.99
C TYR A 464 1.30 -16.76 -14.19
N GLN A 465 0.03 -16.81 -14.57
CA GLN A 465 -0.40 -17.58 -15.75
C GLN A 465 0.06 -16.95 -17.06
N VAL A 466 0.01 -15.62 -17.14
CA VAL A 466 0.35 -14.84 -18.35
C VAL A 466 1.85 -14.52 -18.39
N GLY A 467 2.45 -14.24 -17.24
CA GLY A 467 3.83 -13.82 -17.04
C GLY A 467 3.87 -12.53 -16.21
N ALA A 468 4.75 -12.45 -15.21
CA ALA A 468 4.81 -11.31 -14.28
C ALA A 468 5.16 -9.98 -14.98
N TYR A 469 5.81 -10.03 -16.15
CA TYR A 469 6.08 -8.85 -16.98
C TYR A 469 4.81 -8.06 -17.37
N SER A 470 3.65 -8.73 -17.44
CA SER A 470 2.36 -8.08 -17.73
C SER A 470 1.93 -7.07 -16.65
N ILE A 471 2.46 -7.18 -15.42
CA ILE A 471 2.23 -6.21 -14.35
C ILE A 471 2.74 -4.82 -14.75
N ALA A 472 3.87 -4.74 -15.47
CA ALA A 472 4.46 -3.46 -15.87
C ALA A 472 3.63 -2.69 -16.90
N ASN A 473 2.67 -3.35 -17.55
CA ASN A 473 1.71 -2.72 -18.47
C ASN A 473 0.28 -2.75 -17.92
N THR A 474 0.13 -2.81 -16.60
CA THR A 474 -1.18 -2.75 -15.93
C THR A 474 -1.53 -1.31 -15.59
N TYR A 475 -2.67 -0.85 -16.13
CA TYR A 475 -3.25 0.44 -15.79
C TYR A 475 -4.21 0.29 -14.60
N MET A 476 -4.36 1.34 -13.80
CA MET A 476 -5.21 1.33 -12.62
C MET A 476 -6.15 2.53 -12.61
N LEU A 477 -7.45 2.27 -12.55
CA LEU A 477 -8.50 3.28 -12.41
C LEU A 477 -9.19 3.13 -11.05
N SER A 478 -9.27 4.21 -10.28
CA SER A 478 -10.15 4.30 -9.10
C SER A 478 -11.37 5.14 -9.46
N SER A 479 -12.56 4.54 -9.53
CA SER A 479 -13.77 5.24 -9.98
C SER A 479 -14.41 6.10 -8.89
N TYR A 480 -14.23 5.71 -7.63
CA TYR A 480 -14.60 6.52 -6.48
C TYR A 480 -13.56 6.36 -5.37
N TYR A 481 -13.66 7.20 -4.34
CA TYR A 481 -12.82 7.13 -3.16
C TYR A 481 -13.56 6.40 -2.04
N ASN A 482 -12.85 5.52 -1.35
CA ASN A 482 -13.21 4.90 -0.09
C ASN A 482 -11.90 4.67 0.66
N GLU A 483 -11.82 5.05 1.93
CA GLU A 483 -10.57 5.04 2.71
C GLU A 483 -9.91 3.65 2.73
N THR A 484 -10.69 2.62 3.04
CA THR A 484 -10.24 1.23 3.08
C THR A 484 -9.77 0.75 1.71
N MET A 485 -10.51 1.08 0.65
CA MET A 485 -10.13 0.77 -0.72
C MET A 485 -8.84 1.47 -1.14
N GLN A 486 -8.64 2.74 -0.78
CA GLN A 486 -7.40 3.47 -1.10
C GLN A 486 -6.19 2.87 -0.40
N LYS A 487 -6.34 2.46 0.86
CA LYS A 487 -5.30 1.71 1.56
C LYS A 487 -4.97 0.40 0.85
N ALA A 488 -5.99 -0.35 0.42
CA ALA A 488 -5.78 -1.59 -0.35
C ALA A 488 -5.11 -1.35 -1.71
N ILE A 489 -5.46 -0.26 -2.42
CA ILE A 489 -4.80 0.15 -3.68
C ILE A 489 -3.33 0.48 -3.42
N TYR A 490 -3.04 1.23 -2.36
CA TYR A 490 -1.67 1.57 -1.97
C TYR A 490 -0.84 0.32 -1.64
N ASP A 491 -1.36 -0.56 -0.78
CA ASP A 491 -0.73 -1.82 -0.40
C ASP A 491 -0.45 -2.68 -1.66
N LEU A 492 -1.45 -2.85 -2.54
CA LEU A 492 -1.31 -3.57 -3.80
C LEU A 492 -0.20 -2.97 -4.69
N ARG A 493 -0.17 -1.64 -4.86
CA ARG A 493 0.86 -0.97 -5.67
C ARG A 493 2.26 -1.21 -5.11
N ALA A 494 2.42 -1.09 -3.79
CA ALA A 494 3.69 -1.35 -3.14
C ALA A 494 4.15 -2.80 -3.35
N GLU A 495 3.24 -3.76 -3.25
CA GLU A 495 3.53 -5.19 -3.43
C GLU A 495 3.82 -5.54 -4.91
N LEU A 496 3.08 -4.96 -5.86
CA LEU A 496 3.37 -5.11 -7.30
C LEU A 496 4.75 -4.52 -7.67
N LYS A 497 5.12 -3.38 -7.09
CA LYS A 497 6.45 -2.79 -7.24
C LYS A 497 7.54 -3.75 -6.77
N VAL A 498 7.32 -4.40 -5.62
CA VAL A 498 8.25 -5.41 -5.08
C VAL A 498 8.39 -6.61 -6.02
N VAL A 499 7.29 -7.15 -6.55
CA VAL A 499 7.33 -8.29 -7.49
C VAL A 499 8.13 -7.96 -8.76
N LEU A 500 8.01 -6.73 -9.27
CA LEU A 500 8.76 -6.27 -10.44
C LEU A 500 10.23 -5.92 -10.13
N ALA A 501 10.55 -5.53 -8.89
CA ALA A 501 11.89 -5.10 -8.48
C ALA A 501 12.76 -6.20 -7.87
N ILE A 502 12.15 -7.21 -7.24
CA ILE A 502 12.83 -8.30 -6.54
C ILE A 502 12.67 -9.58 -7.37
N GLY A 503 13.27 -9.60 -8.56
CA GLY A 503 13.41 -10.80 -9.38
C GLY A 503 14.76 -11.48 -9.17
N GLU A 504 14.79 -12.81 -9.25
CA GLU A 504 16.05 -13.56 -9.39
C GLU A 504 16.56 -13.39 -10.83
N TYR A 505 17.48 -12.45 -11.05
CA TYR A 505 18.14 -12.25 -12.34
C TYR A 505 19.25 -13.28 -12.57
N PHE A 506 19.71 -13.38 -13.81
CA PHE A 506 20.74 -14.35 -14.24
C PHE A 506 21.92 -14.50 -13.27
N ASP A 507 22.54 -13.38 -12.89
CA ASP A 507 23.71 -13.37 -12.00
C ASP A 507 23.39 -14.01 -10.65
N HIS A 508 22.24 -13.67 -10.05
CA HIS A 508 21.80 -14.24 -8.77
C HIS A 508 21.55 -15.75 -8.87
N ALA A 509 20.90 -16.20 -9.94
CA ALA A 509 20.67 -17.62 -10.20
C ALA A 509 22.00 -18.37 -10.40
N ARG A 510 22.92 -17.82 -11.21
CA ARG A 510 24.25 -18.38 -11.48
C ARG A 510 25.07 -18.52 -10.21
N TYR A 511 25.23 -17.43 -9.45
CA TYR A 511 25.97 -17.47 -8.19
C TYR A 511 25.27 -18.36 -7.17
N GLY A 512 23.94 -18.47 -7.19
CA GLY A 512 23.18 -19.34 -6.30
C GLY A 512 23.52 -20.80 -6.52
N LEU A 513 23.57 -21.20 -7.79
CA LEU A 513 23.97 -22.54 -8.19
C LEU A 513 25.42 -22.84 -7.78
N ALA A 514 26.35 -21.93 -8.08
CA ALA A 514 27.77 -22.08 -7.75
C ALA A 514 27.99 -22.17 -6.23
N HIS A 515 27.43 -21.25 -5.45
CA HIS A 515 27.58 -21.22 -4.00
C HIS A 515 26.93 -22.43 -3.32
N THR A 516 25.81 -22.92 -3.85
CA THR A 516 25.19 -24.16 -3.36
C THR A 516 26.09 -25.35 -3.66
N TYR A 517 26.66 -25.45 -4.86
CA TYR A 517 27.64 -26.48 -5.21
C TYR A 517 28.84 -26.48 -4.24
N TYR A 518 29.42 -25.31 -3.94
CA TYR A 518 30.54 -25.23 -3.00
C TYR A 518 30.11 -25.52 -1.57
N SER A 519 28.91 -25.14 -1.15
CA SER A 519 28.38 -25.50 0.16
C SER A 519 28.27 -27.01 0.34
N LEU A 520 27.84 -27.72 -0.69
CA LEU A 520 27.87 -29.18 -0.71
C LEU A 520 29.30 -29.69 -0.66
N SER A 521 30.16 -29.24 -1.57
CA SER A 521 31.54 -29.71 -1.72
C SER A 521 32.39 -29.51 -0.47
N ASN A 522 32.14 -28.44 0.28
CA ASN A 522 32.82 -28.13 1.54
C ASN A 522 32.21 -28.88 2.75
N GLY A 523 31.17 -29.69 2.54
CA GLY A 523 30.55 -30.49 3.59
C GLY A 523 29.77 -29.67 4.61
N HIS A 524 29.18 -28.53 4.21
CA HIS A 524 28.31 -27.75 5.10
C HIS A 524 27.10 -28.59 5.55
N HIS A 525 26.61 -28.32 6.75
CA HIS A 525 25.45 -29.01 7.31
C HIS A 525 24.16 -28.43 6.73
N PHE A 526 23.20 -29.30 6.42
CA PHE A 526 21.86 -28.90 6.02
C PHE A 526 20.83 -29.44 6.99
N PHE A 527 19.93 -28.59 7.47
CA PHE A 527 18.86 -29.01 8.37
C PHE A 527 17.87 -29.93 7.68
N LYS A 528 17.45 -31.00 8.35
CA LYS A 528 16.47 -31.96 7.85
C LYS A 528 15.08 -31.33 7.80
N LYS A 529 14.34 -31.61 6.71
CA LYS A 529 12.93 -31.23 6.56
C LYS A 529 12.07 -31.80 7.69
N GLU A 530 12.16 -33.11 7.87
CA GLU A 530 11.48 -33.89 8.90
C GLU A 530 12.44 -34.24 10.04
N ARG A 531 12.03 -33.97 11.28
CA ARG A 531 12.85 -34.18 12.49
C ARG A 531 12.11 -35.03 13.52
N LYS A 532 11.74 -36.26 13.10
CA LYS A 532 11.00 -37.20 13.94
C LYS A 532 11.76 -37.49 15.24
N GLY A 533 11.08 -37.32 16.38
CA GLY A 533 11.64 -37.58 17.71
C GLY A 533 12.30 -36.37 18.37
N LEU A 534 12.49 -35.24 17.67
CA LEU A 534 13.11 -34.04 18.24
C LEU A 534 12.11 -33.03 18.81
N GLN A 535 10.80 -33.28 18.72
CA GLN A 535 9.75 -32.34 19.16
C GLN A 535 9.81 -32.01 20.66
N GLN A 536 10.38 -32.90 21.47
CA GLN A 536 10.52 -32.73 22.92
C GLN A 536 11.98 -32.54 23.35
N HIS A 537 12.89 -32.32 22.39
CA HIS A 537 14.31 -32.16 22.67
C HIS A 537 14.57 -30.96 23.59
N ASP A 538 15.49 -31.09 24.55
CA ASP A 538 15.78 -30.05 25.54
C ASP A 538 16.24 -28.72 24.91
N PHE A 539 16.84 -28.78 23.72
CA PHE A 539 17.21 -27.60 22.94
C PHE A 539 16.01 -26.68 22.67
N LEU A 540 14.84 -27.25 22.37
CA LEU A 540 13.64 -26.48 22.05
C LEU A 540 13.03 -25.79 23.29
N LYS A 541 13.51 -26.13 24.49
CA LYS A 541 13.14 -25.48 25.76
C LYS A 541 14.01 -24.26 26.05
N LEU A 542 15.17 -24.12 25.39
CA LEU A 542 16.05 -22.97 25.53
C LEU A 542 15.42 -21.72 24.88
N PRO A 543 15.36 -20.58 25.58
CA PRO A 543 15.02 -19.31 24.95
C PRO A 543 16.01 -18.98 23.84
N VAL A 544 15.51 -18.45 22.72
CA VAL A 544 16.34 -17.96 21.62
C VAL A 544 16.28 -16.43 21.57
N PHE A 545 17.44 -15.80 21.69
CA PHE A 545 17.61 -14.36 21.55
C PHE A 545 18.07 -14.06 20.13
N VAL A 546 17.19 -13.45 19.35
CA VAL A 546 17.46 -12.98 17.99
C VAL A 546 17.93 -11.54 18.07
N VAL A 547 19.18 -11.29 17.68
CA VAL A 547 19.84 -9.99 17.87
C VAL A 547 20.09 -9.33 16.52
N GLY A 548 19.25 -8.37 16.16
CA GLY A 548 19.44 -7.44 15.04
C GLY A 548 20.33 -6.26 15.41
N ASN A 549 20.52 -5.32 14.47
CA ASN A 549 21.41 -4.16 14.63
C ASN A 549 20.66 -2.80 14.64
N GLY A 550 19.40 -2.82 15.05
CA GLY A 550 18.61 -1.62 15.28
C GLY A 550 19.17 -0.77 16.43
N PRO A 551 18.98 0.56 16.40
CA PRO A 551 19.38 1.47 17.48
C PRO A 551 18.99 1.02 18.90
N SER A 552 17.85 0.34 19.07
CA SER A 552 17.40 -0.12 20.39
C SER A 552 18.33 -1.17 21.04
N LEU A 553 19.22 -1.79 20.26
CA LEU A 553 20.23 -2.73 20.77
C LEU A 553 21.17 -2.09 21.80
N ASP A 554 21.47 -0.79 21.67
CA ASP A 554 22.43 -0.07 22.53
C ASP A 554 22.05 -0.13 24.02
N GLN A 555 20.77 -0.37 24.33
CA GLN A 555 20.24 -0.48 25.69
C GLN A 555 20.17 -1.92 26.22
N CYS A 556 20.54 -2.91 25.40
CA CYS A 556 20.30 -4.32 25.67
C CYS A 556 21.58 -5.12 25.99
N PHE A 557 22.78 -4.56 25.80
CA PHE A 557 24.03 -5.32 25.94
C PHE A 557 24.24 -5.94 27.33
N ASP A 558 23.92 -5.21 28.40
CA ASP A 558 24.06 -5.74 29.77
C ASP A 558 23.14 -6.94 30.00
N TYR A 559 21.90 -6.89 29.51
CA TYR A 559 20.93 -8.00 29.59
C TYR A 559 21.39 -9.21 28.78
N LEU A 560 21.87 -8.99 27.55
CA LEU A 560 22.41 -10.05 26.71
C LEU A 560 23.59 -10.74 27.40
N LYS A 561 24.45 -9.97 28.07
CA LYS A 561 25.60 -10.50 28.82
C LYS A 561 25.21 -11.26 30.07
N GLU A 562 24.18 -10.83 30.79
CA GLU A 562 23.64 -11.52 31.98
C GLU A 562 23.09 -12.91 31.63
N TYR A 563 22.34 -13.02 30.53
CA TYR A 563 21.64 -14.25 30.17
C TYR A 563 22.38 -15.17 29.19
N GLN A 564 23.55 -14.78 28.68
CA GLN A 564 24.25 -15.50 27.60
C GLN A 564 24.46 -17.00 27.85
N ASP A 565 24.66 -17.41 29.10
CA ASP A 565 24.87 -18.82 29.46
C ASP A 565 23.57 -19.64 29.54
N GLN A 566 22.41 -18.99 29.54
CA GLN A 566 21.09 -19.61 29.73
C GLN A 566 20.23 -19.63 28.46
N VAL A 567 20.64 -18.91 27.42
CA VAL A 567 19.87 -18.70 26.18
C VAL A 567 20.73 -18.98 24.96
N ILE A 568 20.11 -19.32 23.83
CA ILE A 568 20.79 -19.36 22.53
C ILE A 568 20.81 -17.94 21.96
N ILE A 569 21.98 -17.36 21.73
CA ILE A 569 22.13 -16.04 21.11
C ILE A 569 22.44 -16.21 19.62
N ILE A 570 21.62 -15.59 18.77
CA ILE A 570 21.81 -15.56 17.32
C ILE A 570 22.03 -14.11 16.87
N SER A 571 23.26 -13.79 16.48
CA SER A 571 23.64 -12.51 15.89
C SER A 571 23.13 -12.43 14.44
N CYS A 572 22.53 -11.31 14.05
CA CYS A 572 22.04 -11.10 12.68
C CYS A 572 22.83 -9.99 11.97
N GLY A 573 23.54 -10.34 10.90
CA GLY A 573 24.23 -9.38 10.03
C GLY A 573 25.22 -8.49 10.78
N THR A 574 25.06 -7.18 10.63
CA THR A 574 26.02 -6.22 11.22
C THR A 574 25.99 -6.13 12.76
N ALA A 575 25.10 -6.85 13.45
CA ALA A 575 25.08 -6.94 14.91
C ALA A 575 26.35 -7.62 15.49
N LEU A 576 27.01 -8.49 14.71
CA LEU A 576 28.14 -9.29 15.17
C LEU A 576 29.29 -8.44 15.74
N LYS A 577 29.62 -7.34 15.05
CA LYS A 577 30.66 -6.40 15.47
C LYS A 577 30.30 -5.68 16.77
N ALA A 578 29.03 -5.32 16.94
CA ALA A 578 28.56 -4.65 18.15
C ALA A 578 28.56 -5.61 19.35
N LEU A 579 28.23 -6.89 19.15
CA LEU A 579 28.34 -7.91 20.20
C LEU A 579 29.79 -8.18 20.60
N HIS A 580 30.69 -8.32 19.63
CA HIS A 580 32.13 -8.50 19.87
C HIS A 580 32.71 -7.36 20.70
N SER A 581 32.40 -6.10 20.37
CA SER A 581 32.92 -4.94 21.10
C SER A 581 32.44 -4.83 22.55
N HIS A 582 31.34 -5.51 22.90
CA HIS A 582 30.81 -5.60 24.27
C HIS A 582 31.17 -6.90 24.99
N GLY A 583 31.98 -7.75 24.36
CA GLY A 583 32.44 -9.03 24.93
C GLY A 583 31.32 -10.08 25.03
N ILE A 584 30.36 -10.05 24.12
CA ILE A 584 29.26 -11.02 24.04
C ILE A 584 29.56 -11.95 22.86
N LYS A 585 29.61 -13.26 23.12
CA LYS A 585 29.82 -14.27 22.08
C LYS A 585 28.50 -14.94 21.72
N PRO A 586 27.99 -14.79 20.48
CA PRO A 586 26.79 -15.49 20.05
C PRO A 586 27.08 -16.98 19.82
N ASP A 587 26.05 -17.82 19.90
CA ASP A 587 26.15 -19.24 19.54
C ASP A 587 26.12 -19.43 18.03
N PHE A 588 25.33 -18.58 17.35
CA PHE A 588 25.25 -18.51 15.91
C PHE A 588 25.41 -17.07 15.43
N HIS A 589 26.11 -16.89 14.32
CA HIS A 589 26.00 -15.73 13.47
C HIS A 589 25.14 -16.08 12.27
N ALA A 590 24.26 -15.18 11.84
CA ALA A 590 23.38 -15.39 10.70
C ALA A 590 23.65 -14.40 9.58
N GLU A 591 23.59 -14.90 8.35
CA GLU A 591 23.69 -14.11 7.12
C GLU A 591 22.72 -14.66 6.07
N ILE A 592 22.28 -13.81 5.15
CA ILE A 592 21.44 -14.21 4.01
C ILE A 592 21.97 -13.71 2.66
N GLU A 593 22.78 -12.66 2.68
CA GLU A 593 23.31 -12.03 1.47
C GLU A 593 24.25 -12.99 0.74
N GLN A 594 23.98 -13.20 -0.56
CA GLN A 594 24.81 -14.01 -1.44
C GLN A 594 26.14 -13.33 -1.78
N ASN A 595 26.20 -11.99 -1.69
CA ASN A 595 27.35 -11.24 -2.13
C ASN A 595 28.61 -11.48 -1.28
N ARG A 596 29.77 -11.49 -1.93
CA ARG A 596 31.07 -11.57 -1.26
C ARG A 596 31.33 -10.37 -0.33
N ALA A 597 30.65 -9.24 -0.52
CA ALA A 597 30.76 -8.07 0.34
C ALA A 597 30.48 -8.38 1.83
N THR A 598 29.68 -9.41 2.12
CA THR A 598 29.42 -9.89 3.48
C THR A 598 30.70 -10.37 4.17
N PHE A 599 31.58 -11.07 3.45
CA PHE A 599 32.91 -11.47 3.95
C PHE A 599 33.72 -10.23 4.38
N ASP A 600 33.73 -9.18 3.56
CA ASP A 600 34.47 -7.95 3.87
C ASP A 600 33.87 -7.21 5.09
N TRP A 601 32.54 -7.25 5.27
CA TRP A 601 31.88 -6.67 6.45
C TRP A 601 32.21 -7.42 7.74
N ILE A 602 32.18 -8.76 7.72
CA ILE A 602 32.46 -9.59 8.89
C ILE A 602 33.94 -9.46 9.29
N ASN A 603 34.86 -9.40 8.32
CA ASN A 603 36.30 -9.22 8.59
C ASN A 603 36.66 -7.87 9.23
N GLN A 604 35.70 -6.96 9.44
CA GLN A 604 35.92 -5.82 10.34
C GLN A 604 36.00 -6.21 11.81
N VAL A 605 35.56 -7.42 12.16
CA VAL A 605 35.86 -8.08 13.42
C VAL A 605 37.25 -8.71 13.27
N ASP A 606 38.29 -7.98 13.67
CA ASP A 606 39.70 -8.40 13.59
C ASP A 606 40.04 -9.39 14.71
N ASP A 607 39.30 -10.51 14.76
CA ASP A 607 39.44 -11.58 15.75
C ASP A 607 39.04 -12.93 15.13
N PRO A 608 39.93 -13.58 14.37
CA PRO A 608 39.65 -14.86 13.72
C PRO A 608 39.32 -15.98 14.72
N SER A 609 39.91 -15.96 15.92
CA SER A 609 39.60 -16.93 16.97
C SER A 609 38.16 -16.82 17.46
N TYR A 610 37.64 -15.60 17.61
CA TYR A 610 36.26 -15.37 17.97
C TYR A 610 35.30 -15.90 16.89
N LEU A 611 35.60 -15.66 15.61
CA LEU A 611 34.77 -16.15 14.50
C LEU A 611 34.78 -17.69 14.42
N GLN A 612 35.94 -18.32 14.63
CA GLN A 612 36.10 -19.79 14.65
C GLN A 612 35.51 -20.48 15.89
N ASP A 613 34.99 -19.72 16.84
CA ASP A 613 34.21 -20.23 17.98
C ASP A 613 32.69 -20.12 17.75
N ILE A 614 32.25 -19.56 16.62
CA ILE A 614 30.85 -19.26 16.29
C ILE A 614 30.42 -20.13 15.10
N ARG A 615 29.15 -20.54 15.09
CA ARG A 615 28.53 -21.26 13.97
C ARG A 615 27.83 -20.30 13.02
N LEU A 616 27.92 -20.53 11.72
CA LEU A 616 27.14 -19.77 10.74
C LEU A 616 25.77 -20.44 10.52
N LEU A 617 24.71 -19.64 10.58
CA LEU A 617 23.35 -20.01 10.17
C LEU A 617 22.99 -19.23 8.90
N SER A 618 22.68 -19.92 7.81
CA SER A 618 22.37 -19.26 6.54
C SER A 618 21.41 -20.08 5.67
N VAL A 619 21.23 -19.62 4.43
CA VAL A 619 20.64 -20.38 3.33
C VAL A 619 21.70 -20.82 2.33
N ASN A 620 21.34 -21.75 1.46
CA ASN A 620 22.22 -22.40 0.48
C ASN A 620 22.99 -21.45 -0.47
N GLY A 621 22.52 -20.22 -0.67
CA GLY A 621 23.17 -19.22 -1.53
C GLY A 621 24.37 -18.47 -0.92
N ILE A 622 24.79 -18.80 0.30
CA ILE A 622 25.87 -18.10 1.01
C ILE A 622 27.22 -18.20 0.29
N HIS A 623 27.97 -17.09 0.25
CA HIS A 623 29.28 -17.07 -0.40
C HIS A 623 30.29 -17.99 0.33
N PRO A 624 31.09 -18.81 -0.39
CA PRO A 624 32.08 -19.70 0.22
C PRO A 624 33.09 -18.99 1.15
N ASP A 625 33.64 -17.84 0.74
CA ASP A 625 34.54 -17.05 1.60
C ASP A 625 33.89 -16.67 2.94
N THR A 626 32.61 -16.26 2.91
CA THR A 626 31.87 -15.90 4.13
C THR A 626 31.68 -17.11 5.04
N ALA A 627 31.34 -18.27 4.47
CA ALA A 627 31.17 -19.50 5.23
C ALA A 627 32.48 -19.97 5.88
N ALA A 628 33.60 -19.81 5.19
CA ALA A 628 34.93 -20.21 5.67
C ALA A 628 35.44 -19.43 6.91
N LEU A 629 34.77 -18.32 7.29
CA LEU A 629 35.12 -17.55 8.49
C LEU A 629 34.71 -18.22 9.80
N PHE A 630 33.76 -19.16 9.75
CA PHE A 630 33.11 -19.75 10.92
C PHE A 630 33.45 -21.23 11.10
N ALA A 631 33.25 -21.73 12.32
CA ALA A 631 33.63 -23.09 12.72
C ALA A 631 32.86 -24.17 11.93
N GLU A 632 31.55 -24.01 11.87
CA GLU A 632 30.60 -24.90 11.22
C GLU A 632 29.53 -24.05 10.55
N THR A 633 29.07 -24.48 9.37
CA THR A 633 28.01 -23.79 8.62
C THR A 633 26.76 -24.65 8.55
N TYR A 634 25.62 -24.11 8.97
CA TYR A 634 24.31 -24.75 8.96
C TYR A 634 23.35 -24.01 8.03
N LEU A 635 22.79 -24.75 7.09
CA LEU A 635 22.02 -24.22 5.97
C LEU A 635 20.60 -24.77 5.94
N CYS A 636 19.67 -23.89 5.57
CA CYS A 636 18.37 -24.26 5.01
C CYS A 636 18.34 -23.96 3.51
N PHE A 637 17.33 -24.47 2.82
CA PHE A 637 17.00 -23.96 1.49
C PHE A 637 16.15 -22.69 1.59
N LYS A 638 16.39 -21.76 0.67
CA LYS A 638 15.54 -20.58 0.48
C LYS A 638 14.52 -20.86 -0.61
N GLU A 639 13.23 -20.89 -0.25
CA GLU A 639 12.17 -21.26 -1.17
C GLU A 639 12.07 -20.27 -2.34
N GLY A 640 11.84 -20.78 -3.54
CA GLY A 640 11.64 -19.97 -4.75
C GLY A 640 12.91 -19.59 -5.52
N GLU A 641 14.11 -19.85 -5.00
CA GLU A 641 15.36 -19.62 -5.74
C GLU A 641 15.70 -20.78 -6.69
N THR A 642 16.31 -20.45 -7.83
CA THR A 642 16.76 -21.40 -8.86
C THR A 642 17.66 -22.47 -8.26
N SER A 643 18.60 -22.07 -7.41
CA SER A 643 19.52 -22.98 -6.73
C SER A 643 18.79 -23.99 -5.85
N THR A 644 17.80 -23.54 -5.07
CA THR A 644 16.96 -24.41 -4.24
C THR A 644 16.17 -25.40 -5.09
N ILE A 645 15.45 -24.93 -6.12
CA ILE A 645 14.61 -25.79 -6.97
C ILE A 645 15.44 -26.93 -7.59
N VAL A 646 16.63 -26.59 -8.06
CA VAL A 646 17.55 -27.52 -8.71
C VAL A 646 18.12 -28.54 -7.72
N PHE A 647 18.75 -28.06 -6.64
CA PHE A 647 19.43 -28.95 -5.70
C PHE A 647 18.47 -29.74 -4.82
N GLU A 648 17.34 -29.17 -4.39
CA GLU A 648 16.33 -29.91 -3.60
C GLU A 648 15.81 -31.12 -4.38
N ARG A 649 15.53 -30.94 -5.68
CA ARG A 649 15.06 -32.04 -6.55
C ARG A 649 16.10 -33.15 -6.69
N GLU A 650 17.36 -32.80 -6.93
CA GLU A 650 18.40 -33.80 -7.15
C GLU A 650 18.79 -34.51 -5.85
N LEU A 651 18.86 -33.80 -4.73
CA LEU A 651 19.12 -34.37 -3.41
C LEU A 651 17.97 -35.28 -2.94
N ALA A 652 16.72 -34.95 -3.27
CA ALA A 652 15.57 -35.80 -2.94
C ALA A 652 15.66 -37.19 -3.59
N LYS A 653 16.28 -37.32 -4.78
CA LYS A 653 16.53 -38.62 -5.44
C LYS A 653 17.48 -39.51 -4.63
N GLU A 654 18.34 -38.89 -3.83
CA GLU A 654 19.30 -39.55 -2.93
C GLU A 654 18.75 -39.66 -1.49
N ASN A 655 17.44 -39.50 -1.29
CA ASN A 655 16.74 -39.50 0.01
C ASN A 655 17.21 -38.39 0.97
N VAL A 656 17.80 -37.31 0.46
CA VAL A 656 18.17 -36.13 1.26
C VAL A 656 17.07 -35.09 1.13
N GLN A 657 16.36 -34.85 2.24
CA GLN A 657 15.30 -33.86 2.34
C GLN A 657 15.69 -32.73 3.31
N VAL A 658 15.98 -31.56 2.74
CA VAL A 658 16.43 -30.37 3.47
C VAL A 658 15.23 -29.47 3.84
N ALA A 659 15.31 -28.77 4.96
CA ALA A 659 14.31 -27.79 5.37
C ALA A 659 14.35 -26.55 4.46
N SER A 660 13.18 -26.15 3.93
CA SER A 660 13.02 -24.96 3.11
C SER A 660 12.25 -23.85 3.85
N LEU A 661 12.66 -22.60 3.63
CA LEU A 661 12.17 -21.39 4.31
C LEU A 661 11.45 -20.45 3.33
N SER A 662 10.17 -20.20 3.60
CA SER A 662 9.27 -19.40 2.75
C SER A 662 9.28 -17.91 3.09
N TYR A 663 9.78 -17.51 4.27
CA TYR A 663 9.70 -16.15 4.80
C TYR A 663 11.07 -15.62 5.26
N ALA A 664 12.16 -16.10 4.66
CA ALA A 664 13.52 -15.80 5.12
C ALA A 664 14.05 -14.41 4.69
N TYR A 665 13.30 -13.63 3.92
CA TYR A 665 13.70 -12.35 3.30
C TYR A 665 12.79 -11.20 3.80
N PRO A 666 13.12 -9.91 3.56
CA PRO A 666 14.33 -9.39 2.93
C PRO A 666 15.53 -9.25 3.89
N THR A 667 15.35 -9.36 5.21
CA THR A 667 16.45 -9.14 6.17
C THR A 667 16.97 -10.43 6.80
N VAL A 668 18.17 -10.38 7.36
CA VAL A 668 18.74 -11.50 8.15
C VAL A 668 17.85 -11.87 9.34
N THR A 669 17.14 -10.90 9.94
CA THR A 669 16.22 -11.20 11.06
C THR A 669 15.01 -12.03 10.60
N ASN A 670 14.53 -11.85 9.35
CA ASN A 670 13.51 -12.72 8.77
C ASN A 670 14.00 -14.18 8.67
N LEU A 671 15.22 -14.37 8.17
CA LEU A 671 15.88 -15.68 8.09
C LEU A 671 15.89 -16.37 9.46
N VAL A 672 16.40 -15.70 10.49
CA VAL A 672 16.57 -16.32 11.81
C VAL A 672 15.22 -16.68 12.41
N VAL A 673 14.24 -15.75 12.40
CA VAL A 673 12.90 -16.03 12.93
C VAL A 673 12.27 -17.19 12.17
N ASN A 674 12.29 -17.18 10.85
CA ASN A 674 11.69 -18.25 10.07
C ASN A 674 12.40 -19.60 10.29
N ALA A 675 13.74 -19.61 10.33
CA ALA A 675 14.53 -20.82 10.57
C ALA A 675 14.25 -21.41 11.95
N MET A 676 14.24 -20.60 13.01
CA MET A 676 14.01 -21.08 14.38
C MET A 676 12.59 -21.65 14.55
N LEU A 677 11.58 -20.95 14.03
CA LEU A 677 10.20 -21.46 14.01
C LEU A 677 10.09 -22.78 13.24
N LYS A 678 10.74 -22.85 12.06
CA LYS A 678 10.79 -24.06 11.23
C LYS A 678 11.45 -25.21 11.95
N LEU A 679 12.51 -24.97 12.74
CA LEU A 679 13.22 -25.97 13.52
C LEU A 679 12.41 -26.50 14.71
N GLY A 680 11.41 -25.73 15.16
CA GLY A 680 10.51 -26.11 16.24
C GLY A 680 10.64 -25.26 17.51
N VAL A 681 11.47 -24.21 17.48
CA VAL A 681 11.61 -23.29 18.61
C VAL A 681 10.25 -22.63 18.88
N ARG A 682 9.95 -22.46 20.17
CA ARG A 682 8.68 -21.88 20.62
C ARG A 682 8.82 -20.60 21.44
N LEU A 683 10.02 -20.27 21.90
CA LEU A 683 10.29 -19.11 22.74
C LEU A 683 11.39 -18.24 22.12
N LEU A 684 11.00 -17.10 21.56
CA LEU A 684 11.89 -16.16 20.86
C LEU A 684 11.80 -14.77 21.50
N TYR A 685 12.95 -14.10 21.63
CA TYR A 685 13.06 -12.71 22.05
C TYR A 685 13.81 -11.92 20.98
N LEU A 686 13.22 -10.81 20.53
CA LEU A 686 13.76 -9.98 19.45
C LEU A 686 14.41 -8.72 20.02
N PHE A 687 15.72 -8.59 19.87
CA PHE A 687 16.51 -7.43 20.30
C PHE A 687 17.12 -6.72 19.10
N GLY A 688 17.03 -5.38 19.04
CA GLY A 688 17.55 -4.63 17.89
C GLY A 688 16.86 -4.96 16.56
N VAL A 689 15.63 -5.51 16.59
CA VAL A 689 14.81 -5.79 15.40
C VAL A 689 13.80 -4.66 15.23
N ASP A 690 14.32 -3.44 15.06
CA ASP A 690 13.51 -2.23 15.18
C ASP A 690 12.53 -2.09 14.01
N LEU A 691 12.96 -2.34 12.76
CA LEU A 691 12.12 -2.22 11.54
C LEU A 691 11.35 -0.89 11.43
N GLY A 692 11.86 0.14 12.08
CA GLY A 692 11.27 1.44 12.25
C GLY A 692 12.17 2.28 13.15
N TYR A 693 11.98 3.59 13.14
CA TYR A 693 12.82 4.54 13.87
C TYR A 693 11.95 5.62 14.50
N ALA A 694 12.25 5.91 15.76
CA ALA A 694 11.66 7.00 16.52
C ALA A 694 12.09 8.38 16.00
N ASP A 695 13.34 8.48 15.54
CA ASP A 695 13.92 9.67 14.92
C ASP A 695 14.51 9.26 13.56
N ILE A 696 14.11 9.95 12.50
CA ILE A 696 14.57 9.73 11.13
C ILE A 696 16.07 9.92 10.94
N ASN A 697 16.78 10.45 11.93
CA ASN A 697 18.23 10.61 11.93
C ASN A 697 18.99 9.45 12.60
N TYR A 698 18.34 8.46 13.21
CA TYR A 698 19.00 7.36 13.92
C TYR A 698 18.51 5.99 13.42
N HIS A 699 19.23 5.38 12.47
CA HIS A 699 18.80 4.13 11.81
C HIS A 699 19.60 2.85 12.18
N HIS A 700 20.77 2.96 12.80
CA HIS A 700 21.62 1.84 13.24
C HIS A 700 22.26 2.13 14.62
N SER A 701 22.64 1.08 15.37
CA SER A 701 23.43 1.20 16.61
C SER A 701 24.72 2.00 16.40
N LYS A 702 25.08 2.86 17.38
CA LYS A 702 26.29 3.71 17.33
C LYS A 702 27.60 2.91 17.27
N SER A 703 27.56 1.65 17.69
CA SER A 703 28.71 0.73 17.73
C SER A 703 28.86 -0.12 16.45
N SER A 704 28.01 0.11 15.45
CA SER A 704 27.99 -0.69 14.21
C SER A 704 29.00 -0.22 13.16
N ALA A 705 29.21 -1.07 12.14
CA ALA A 705 30.13 -0.84 11.03
C ALA A 705 29.77 0.35 10.11
N TYR A 706 28.59 0.97 10.30
CA TYR A 706 28.09 2.09 9.50
C TYR A 706 28.45 3.49 10.04
N TYR A 707 29.17 3.58 11.17
CA TYR A 707 29.64 4.82 11.77
C TYR A 707 31.17 4.94 11.71
N LYS A 708 31.68 6.15 11.43
CA LYS A 708 33.11 6.46 11.53
C LYS A 708 33.55 6.52 13.01
N LYS A 709 34.86 6.41 13.29
CA LYS A 709 35.43 6.52 14.65
C LYS A 709 35.09 7.82 15.39
N ASN A 710 34.61 8.85 14.68
CA ASN A 710 34.17 10.15 15.22
C ASN A 710 32.63 10.26 15.41
N GLY A 711 31.85 9.20 15.17
CA GLY A 711 30.41 9.17 15.37
C GLY A 711 29.55 9.73 14.23
N GLU A 712 30.15 10.19 13.12
CA GLU A 712 29.40 10.68 11.95
C GLU A 712 28.88 9.53 11.05
N GLN A 713 27.63 9.66 10.60
CA GLN A 713 26.98 8.73 9.68
C GLN A 713 27.56 8.84 8.26
N ILE A 714 27.66 7.70 7.58
CA ILE A 714 28.16 7.61 6.19
C ILE A 714 27.07 8.01 5.16
N TYR A 715 25.82 8.23 5.57
CA TYR A 715 24.69 8.54 4.67
C TYR A 715 23.59 9.38 5.32
N ALA A 716 23.29 10.57 4.77
CA ALA A 716 22.21 11.45 5.25
C ALA A 716 20.84 11.06 4.64
N TYR A 717 20.10 10.21 5.36
CA TYR A 717 18.89 9.56 4.85
C TYR A 717 17.71 10.53 4.59
N GLN A 718 17.56 11.56 5.43
CA GLN A 718 16.43 12.51 5.40
C GLN A 718 16.36 13.32 4.09
N LYS A 719 17.51 13.63 3.49
CA LYS A 719 17.62 14.39 2.23
C LYS A 719 17.30 13.56 0.98
N ALA A 720 17.30 12.22 1.08
CA ALA A 720 17.21 11.32 -0.07
C ALA A 720 15.84 10.62 -0.22
N HIS A 721 15.03 10.53 0.84
CA HIS A 721 13.88 9.62 0.89
C HIS A 721 12.55 10.18 1.42
N GLY A 722 12.45 11.47 1.76
CA GLY A 722 11.17 12.15 2.05
C GLY A 722 10.32 11.51 3.16
N GLY A 723 10.47 11.98 4.41
CA GLY A 723 9.50 11.75 5.51
C GLY A 723 9.39 10.34 6.11
N GLY A 724 9.57 9.26 5.34
CA GLY A 724 9.33 7.88 5.78
C GLY A 724 7.85 7.52 5.92
N LEU A 725 7.51 6.23 5.81
CA LEU A 725 6.16 5.72 6.10
C LEU A 725 5.91 5.75 7.61
N VAL A 726 4.67 5.91 8.07
CA VAL A 726 4.34 5.84 9.51
C VAL A 726 3.66 4.51 9.82
N THR A 727 4.07 3.86 10.92
CA THR A 727 3.46 2.63 11.42
C THR A 727 3.37 2.64 12.95
N ALA A 728 2.59 1.72 13.53
CA ALA A 728 2.47 1.60 14.98
C ALA A 728 3.80 1.19 15.61
N GLY A 729 4.18 1.82 16.73
CA GLY A 729 5.37 1.48 17.49
C GLY A 729 5.14 0.30 18.45
N ASN A 730 6.21 -0.41 18.81
CA ASN A 730 6.17 -1.51 19.78
C ASN A 730 5.94 -0.99 21.22
N PHE A 731 6.63 0.09 21.59
CA PHE A 731 6.47 0.80 22.86
C PHE A 731 5.96 2.24 22.72
N ARG A 732 5.65 2.66 21.48
CA ARG A 732 5.27 4.03 21.12
C ARG A 732 3.97 4.01 20.31
N SER A 733 3.22 5.10 20.30
CA SER A 733 2.02 5.21 19.47
C SER A 733 2.33 5.01 17.99
N GLN A 734 3.39 5.67 17.50
CA GLN A 734 3.84 5.61 16.11
C GLN A 734 5.37 5.69 15.99
N VAL A 735 5.89 5.13 14.91
CA VAL A 735 7.30 5.24 14.46
C VAL A 735 7.33 5.42 12.95
N PHE A 736 8.43 5.97 12.44
CA PHE A 736 8.67 6.02 11.00
C PHE A 736 9.31 4.72 10.51
N THR A 737 9.07 4.32 9.27
CA THR A 737 9.61 3.13 8.64
C THR A 737 9.83 3.34 7.14
N LYS A 738 10.37 2.32 6.47
CA LYS A 738 10.71 2.29 5.04
C LYS A 738 9.99 1.10 4.42
N THR A 739 9.73 1.13 3.11
CA THR A 739 9.00 0.07 2.42
C THR A 739 9.62 -1.30 2.65
N GLU A 740 10.96 -1.42 2.60
CA GLU A 740 11.66 -2.68 2.81
C GLU A 740 11.52 -3.21 4.25
N PHE A 741 11.48 -2.31 5.23
CA PHE A 741 11.27 -2.66 6.63
C PHE A 741 9.82 -3.07 6.90
N ASP A 742 8.85 -2.43 6.26
CA ASP A 742 7.44 -2.83 6.37
C ASP A 742 7.18 -4.21 5.76
N VAL A 743 7.79 -4.50 4.60
CA VAL A 743 7.79 -5.86 4.01
C VAL A 743 8.43 -6.87 4.95
N SER A 744 9.59 -6.53 5.53
CA SER A 744 10.26 -7.37 6.54
C SER A 744 9.35 -7.66 7.72
N ARG A 745 8.70 -6.64 8.27
CA ARG A 745 7.73 -6.76 9.38
C ARG A 745 6.60 -7.71 9.00
N LYS A 746 5.91 -7.46 7.89
CA LYS A 746 4.80 -8.29 7.38
C LYS A 746 5.20 -9.76 7.18
N LEU A 747 6.41 -10.04 6.70
CA LEU A 747 6.89 -11.42 6.52
C LEU A 747 7.23 -12.12 7.84
N ILE A 748 7.73 -11.40 8.85
CA ILE A 748 7.87 -11.95 10.22
C ILE A 748 6.49 -12.30 10.78
N GLU A 749 5.50 -11.42 10.62
CA GLU A 749 4.12 -11.64 11.07
C GLU A 749 3.51 -12.87 10.40
N GLN A 750 3.72 -13.04 9.10
CA GLN A 750 3.28 -14.23 8.36
C GLN A 750 4.00 -15.50 8.85
N ALA A 751 5.31 -15.44 9.09
CA ALA A 751 6.07 -16.57 9.62
C ALA A 751 5.56 -17.00 11.00
N ILE A 752 5.25 -16.04 11.88
CA ILE A 752 4.66 -16.28 13.20
C ILE A 752 3.27 -16.91 13.04
N LYS A 753 2.40 -16.30 12.22
CA LYS A 753 1.02 -16.75 11.98
C LYS A 753 0.92 -18.15 11.37
N ALA A 754 1.91 -18.55 10.56
CA ALA A 754 1.97 -19.88 9.96
C ALA A 754 2.26 -21.01 10.97
N HIS A 755 2.65 -20.68 12.22
CA HIS A 755 2.96 -21.64 13.28
C HIS A 755 1.89 -21.63 14.41
N SER A 756 1.91 -22.65 15.28
CA SER A 756 0.86 -22.99 16.26
C SER A 756 0.56 -21.92 17.32
N LYS A 757 -0.60 -22.03 18.01
CA LYS A 757 -1.07 -21.11 19.06
C LYS A 757 -0.20 -21.04 20.33
N ASP A 758 0.62 -22.05 20.60
CA ASP A 758 1.51 -22.11 21.79
C ASP A 758 2.90 -21.49 21.53
N LEU A 759 2.94 -20.41 20.76
CA LEU A 759 4.17 -19.70 20.42
C LEU A 759 4.32 -18.44 21.27
N GLU A 760 5.50 -18.28 21.86
CA GLU A 760 5.88 -17.11 22.64
C GLU A 760 6.98 -16.33 21.91
N VAL A 761 6.58 -15.30 21.17
CA VAL A 761 7.51 -14.34 20.57
C VAL A 761 7.38 -13.02 21.32
N TYR A 762 8.49 -12.51 21.82
CA TYR A 762 8.56 -11.24 22.53
C TYR A 762 9.37 -10.23 21.72
N ASN A 763 8.77 -9.08 21.41
CA ASN A 763 9.47 -7.96 20.80
C ASN A 763 10.03 -7.04 21.88
N CYS A 764 11.35 -7.07 22.03
CA CYS A 764 12.09 -6.28 23.02
C CYS A 764 12.69 -5.00 22.43
N SER A 765 12.38 -4.69 21.17
CA SER A 765 12.97 -3.59 20.41
C SER A 765 12.08 -2.34 20.45
N ASP A 766 12.68 -1.15 20.58
CA ASP A 766 11.98 0.14 20.51
C ASP A 766 11.84 0.62 19.05
N GLY A 767 11.05 -0.13 18.29
CA GLY A 767 10.80 0.11 16.86
C GLY A 767 9.34 -0.13 16.47
N ALA A 768 9.10 -0.62 15.26
CA ALA A 768 7.80 -0.97 14.75
C ALA A 768 7.18 -2.15 15.54
N ARG A 769 5.86 -2.10 15.72
CA ARG A 769 5.09 -3.21 16.28
C ARG A 769 5.04 -4.36 15.29
N ILE A 770 5.33 -5.58 15.74
CA ILE A 770 5.26 -6.80 14.93
C ILE A 770 4.07 -7.62 15.43
N GLU A 771 3.05 -7.80 14.60
CA GLU A 771 1.88 -8.63 14.94
C GLU A 771 2.27 -10.08 15.26
N GLY A 772 1.71 -10.62 16.34
CA GLY A 772 2.08 -11.94 16.85
C GLY A 772 3.32 -11.96 17.77
N ALA A 773 4.09 -10.87 17.85
CA ALA A 773 5.13 -10.68 18.86
C ALA A 773 4.65 -9.72 19.96
N ARG A 774 4.71 -10.17 21.23
CA ARG A 774 4.24 -9.38 22.38
C ARG A 774 5.31 -8.35 22.78
N PRO A 775 4.96 -7.06 22.94
CA PRO A 775 5.89 -6.08 23.47
C PRO A 775 6.37 -6.48 24.87
N LEU A 776 7.68 -6.52 25.09
CA LEU A 776 8.27 -6.83 26.40
C LEU A 776 9.55 -6.03 26.59
N GLN A 777 9.59 -5.18 27.62
CA GLN A 777 10.81 -4.46 27.96
C GLN A 777 11.90 -5.45 28.42
N PRO A 778 13.17 -5.30 27.99
CA PRO A 778 14.28 -6.18 28.42
C PRO A 778 14.36 -6.35 29.94
N ALA A 779 14.11 -5.28 30.70
CA ALA A 779 14.09 -5.28 32.16
C ALA A 779 13.04 -6.21 32.80
N ASN A 780 12.01 -6.61 32.05
CA ASN A 780 10.91 -7.44 32.53
C ASN A 780 11.09 -8.92 32.14
N ILE A 781 12.21 -9.28 31.51
CA ILE A 781 12.51 -10.67 31.16
C ILE A 781 12.84 -11.43 32.44
N LEU A 782 12.08 -12.49 32.70
CA LEU A 782 12.31 -13.40 33.81
C LEU A 782 12.50 -14.81 33.27
N LEU A 783 13.75 -15.26 33.21
CA LEU A 783 14.08 -16.62 32.79
C LEU A 783 14.22 -17.53 34.01
N SER A 784 13.56 -18.67 33.96
CA SER A 784 13.78 -19.72 34.97
C SER A 784 15.16 -20.34 34.78
N HIS A 785 15.91 -20.50 35.88
CA HIS A 785 17.22 -21.13 35.84
C HIS A 785 17.08 -22.60 35.41
N MET A 786 17.43 -22.90 34.17
CA MET A 786 17.41 -24.28 33.68
C MET A 786 18.72 -24.98 34.01
N LYS A 787 18.62 -26.20 34.56
CA LYS A 787 19.77 -27.09 34.81
C LYS A 787 20.12 -27.88 33.54
N LEU A 788 20.35 -27.19 32.43
CA LEU A 788 20.73 -27.78 31.16
C LEU A 788 22.15 -27.35 30.80
N ASP A 789 22.96 -28.28 30.32
CA ASP A 789 24.22 -27.95 29.67
C ASP A 789 23.92 -27.47 28.26
N LYS A 790 23.82 -26.15 28.09
CA LYS A 790 23.50 -25.48 26.82
C LYS A 790 24.36 -26.01 25.66
N ARG A 791 25.68 -26.14 25.87
CA ARG A 791 26.62 -26.54 24.80
C ARG A 791 26.36 -27.97 24.37
N LYS A 792 26.19 -28.89 25.33
CA LYS A 792 25.90 -30.29 25.05
C LYS A 792 24.55 -30.46 24.35
N VAL A 793 23.50 -29.86 24.89
CA VAL A 793 22.15 -29.95 24.34
C VAL A 793 22.07 -29.38 22.92
N MET A 794 22.79 -28.29 22.66
CA MET A 794 22.89 -27.71 21.32
C MET A 794 23.63 -28.64 20.35
N ALA A 795 24.80 -29.16 20.73
CA ALA A 795 25.56 -30.09 19.88
C ALA A 795 24.74 -31.35 19.54
N ASP A 796 24.11 -31.98 20.54
CA ASP A 796 23.26 -33.15 20.38
C ASP A 796 22.07 -32.86 19.44
N PHE A 797 21.47 -31.66 19.52
CA PHE A 797 20.39 -31.26 18.63
C PHE A 797 20.87 -31.05 17.20
N LEU A 798 21.99 -30.35 17.00
CA LEU A 798 22.53 -30.05 15.67
C LEU A 798 22.92 -31.33 14.93
N GLU A 799 23.57 -32.28 15.60
CA GLU A 799 23.94 -33.58 15.03
C GLU A 799 22.70 -34.37 14.56
N GLN A 800 21.64 -34.39 15.37
CA GLN A 800 20.42 -35.15 15.04
C GLN A 800 19.53 -34.43 14.02
N SER A 801 19.50 -33.10 14.04
CA SER A 801 18.62 -32.27 13.21
C SER A 801 19.19 -31.92 11.83
N SER A 802 20.48 -32.16 11.61
CA SER A 802 21.16 -31.90 10.33
C SER A 802 21.71 -33.18 9.71
N TYR A 803 22.04 -33.11 8.42
CA TYR A 803 22.87 -34.12 7.78
C TYR A 803 24.35 -33.81 8.04
N SER A 804 25.15 -34.85 8.30
CA SER A 804 26.55 -34.73 8.69
C SER A 804 27.45 -34.21 7.57
N SER A 805 27.33 -34.75 6.35
CA SER A 805 27.90 -34.20 5.11
C SER A 805 27.40 -35.04 3.93
N PHE A 806 27.21 -34.42 2.78
CA PHE A 806 26.93 -35.10 1.52
C PHE A 806 27.70 -34.46 0.35
N ALA A 807 28.97 -34.12 0.62
CA ALA A 807 29.89 -33.51 -0.34
C ALA A 807 30.08 -34.34 -1.62
N ASP A 808 30.06 -35.67 -1.49
CA ASP A 808 30.18 -36.60 -2.62
C ASP A 808 29.03 -36.47 -3.65
N LEU A 809 27.92 -35.81 -3.29
CA LEU A 809 26.81 -35.55 -4.19
C LEU A 809 27.00 -34.29 -5.05
N ALA A 810 27.90 -33.37 -4.68
CA ALA A 810 28.04 -32.08 -5.37
C ALA A 810 28.39 -32.25 -6.86
N GLN A 811 29.45 -33.01 -7.14
CA GLN A 811 29.93 -33.24 -8.50
C GLN A 811 28.96 -34.06 -9.36
N PRO A 812 28.41 -35.20 -8.88
CA PRO A 812 27.39 -35.95 -9.64
C PRO A 812 26.14 -35.14 -9.96
N VAL A 813 25.67 -34.29 -9.03
CA VAL A 813 24.52 -33.41 -9.28
C VAL A 813 24.86 -32.41 -10.39
N TRP A 814 26.03 -31.78 -10.31
CA TRP A 814 26.47 -30.79 -11.31
C TRP A 814 26.63 -31.37 -12.71
N GLN A 815 27.18 -32.59 -12.83
CA GLN A 815 27.38 -33.27 -14.11
C GLN A 815 26.09 -33.68 -14.82
N ARG A 816 24.93 -33.66 -14.14
CA ARG A 816 23.63 -33.96 -14.76
C ARG A 816 23.12 -32.80 -15.62
N PHE A 817 23.62 -31.57 -15.44
CA PHE A 817 23.17 -30.42 -16.24
C PHE A 817 23.74 -30.43 -17.66
N ASN A 818 22.87 -30.14 -18.63
CA ASN A 818 23.21 -30.22 -20.04
C ASN A 818 23.62 -28.85 -20.59
N PHE A 819 24.90 -28.49 -20.42
CA PHE A 819 25.46 -27.22 -20.93
C PHE A 819 25.40 -27.12 -22.46
N THR A 820 25.44 -28.24 -23.19
CA THR A 820 25.25 -28.26 -24.65
C THR A 820 23.81 -27.95 -25.06
N ALA A 821 22.81 -28.32 -24.25
CA ALA A 821 21.42 -27.91 -24.47
C ALA A 821 21.21 -26.44 -24.11
N LEU A 822 21.85 -25.95 -23.05
CA LEU A 822 21.85 -24.53 -22.69
C LEU A 822 22.45 -23.69 -23.83
N GLU A 823 23.62 -24.07 -24.34
CA GLU A 823 24.30 -23.39 -25.45
C GLU A 823 23.40 -23.32 -26.69
N ARG A 824 22.88 -24.47 -27.15
CA ARG A 824 21.99 -24.53 -28.30
C ARG A 824 20.69 -23.75 -28.09
N GLY A 825 20.17 -23.74 -26.86
CA GLY A 825 18.99 -22.97 -26.50
C GLY A 825 19.23 -21.46 -26.61
N ILE A 826 20.40 -20.98 -26.19
CA ILE A 826 20.77 -19.57 -26.39
C ILE A 826 20.93 -19.23 -27.87
N ASP A 827 21.54 -20.11 -28.67
CA ASP A 827 21.68 -19.89 -30.12
C ASP A 827 20.32 -19.86 -30.84
N GLU A 828 19.40 -20.77 -30.49
CA GLU A 828 18.01 -20.77 -30.97
C GLU A 828 17.30 -19.45 -30.58
N TRP A 829 17.54 -18.97 -29.37
CA TRP A 829 16.96 -17.73 -28.87
C TRP A 829 17.51 -16.50 -29.60
N VAL A 830 18.83 -16.38 -29.75
CA VAL A 830 19.44 -15.28 -30.52
C VAL A 830 18.90 -15.26 -31.95
N CYS A 831 18.77 -16.41 -32.61
CA CYS A 831 18.20 -16.51 -33.96
C CYS A 831 16.75 -15.98 -34.01
N LEU A 832 15.91 -16.32 -33.03
CA LEU A 832 14.56 -15.78 -32.91
C LEU A 832 14.56 -14.26 -32.73
N LEU A 833 15.52 -13.74 -31.96
CA LEU A 833 15.63 -12.30 -31.70
C LEU A 833 16.17 -11.51 -32.90
N GLU A 834 16.66 -12.16 -33.96
CA GLU A 834 17.09 -11.51 -35.20
C GLU A 834 15.94 -11.35 -36.22
N GLU A 835 14.72 -11.83 -35.90
CA GLU A 835 13.54 -11.61 -36.74
C GLU A 835 13.21 -10.10 -36.89
N PRO A 836 12.88 -9.62 -38.10
CA PRO A 836 12.59 -8.21 -38.33
C PRO A 836 11.25 -7.80 -37.70
N VAL A 837 11.25 -6.68 -36.98
CA VAL A 837 10.07 -6.07 -36.37
C VAL A 837 9.88 -4.68 -36.97
N ALA A 838 8.73 -4.43 -37.60
CA ALA A 838 8.40 -3.16 -38.24
C ALA A 838 7.12 -2.51 -37.70
N THR A 839 6.30 -3.25 -36.95
CA THR A 839 5.00 -2.78 -36.44
C THR A 839 4.81 -3.17 -34.96
N ALA A 840 3.92 -2.46 -34.25
CA ALA A 840 3.51 -2.82 -32.89
C ALA A 840 3.02 -4.28 -32.78
N GLU A 841 2.24 -4.75 -33.74
CA GLU A 841 1.74 -6.13 -33.77
C GLU A 841 2.88 -7.15 -33.89
N GLN A 842 3.87 -6.87 -34.75
CA GLN A 842 5.05 -7.72 -34.88
C GLN A 842 5.91 -7.70 -33.61
N ALA A 843 6.02 -6.54 -32.94
CA ALA A 843 6.74 -6.39 -31.68
C ALA A 843 6.09 -7.20 -30.55
N LEU A 844 4.76 -7.16 -30.42
CA LEU A 844 4.03 -7.98 -29.44
C LEU A 844 4.14 -9.47 -29.76
N ALA A 845 3.98 -9.87 -31.03
CA ALA A 845 4.15 -11.26 -31.45
C ALA A 845 5.57 -11.77 -31.18
N PHE A 846 6.58 -10.93 -31.36
CA PHE A 846 7.98 -11.21 -31.04
C PHE A 846 8.17 -11.50 -29.54
N ILE A 847 7.61 -10.68 -28.66
CA ILE A 847 7.67 -10.87 -27.21
C ILE A 847 7.00 -12.19 -26.81
N ASP A 848 5.82 -12.48 -27.38
CA ASP A 848 5.09 -13.72 -27.13
C ASP A 848 5.87 -14.96 -27.61
N LYS A 849 6.49 -14.91 -28.79
CA LYS A 849 7.36 -15.99 -29.31
C LYS A 849 8.56 -16.25 -28.39
N GLN A 850 9.23 -15.18 -27.94
CA GLN A 850 10.32 -15.28 -26.97
C GLN A 850 9.86 -15.96 -25.67
N TRP A 851 8.70 -15.57 -25.14
CA TRP A 851 8.17 -16.14 -23.90
C TRP A 851 7.82 -17.63 -24.06
N LEU A 852 7.22 -18.00 -25.19
CA LEU A 852 6.95 -19.41 -25.54
C LEU A 852 8.24 -20.23 -25.67
N LEU A 853 9.28 -19.67 -26.28
CA LEU A 853 10.58 -20.32 -26.41
C LEU A 853 11.22 -20.54 -25.04
N LEU A 854 11.23 -19.53 -24.16
CA LEU A 854 11.71 -19.68 -22.79
C LEU A 854 10.95 -20.80 -22.05
N ARG A 855 9.62 -20.84 -22.13
CA ARG A 855 8.80 -21.90 -21.52
C ARG A 855 9.10 -23.29 -22.08
N LYS A 856 9.39 -23.41 -23.39
CA LYS A 856 9.81 -24.67 -24.02
C LYS A 856 11.09 -25.22 -23.36
N PHE A 857 12.04 -24.35 -23.01
CA PHE A 857 13.26 -24.78 -22.29
C PHE A 857 12.96 -25.34 -20.89
N GLY A 858 11.89 -24.86 -20.23
CA GLY A 858 11.45 -25.37 -18.93
C GLY A 858 10.94 -26.81 -18.95
N GLY A 859 10.67 -27.39 -20.14
CA GLY A 859 10.30 -28.78 -20.29
C GLY A 859 11.46 -29.77 -20.07
N ASP A 860 12.71 -29.32 -20.25
CA ASP A 860 13.91 -30.11 -19.95
C ASP A 860 14.44 -29.73 -18.57
N GLN A 861 14.20 -30.61 -17.61
CA GLN A 861 14.61 -30.40 -16.22
C GLN A 861 16.13 -30.28 -16.00
N TYR A 862 16.95 -30.72 -16.96
CA TYR A 862 18.42 -30.65 -16.92
C TYR A 862 18.98 -29.47 -17.72
N ASN A 863 18.12 -28.70 -18.40
CA ASN A 863 18.48 -27.44 -19.03
C ASN A 863 18.22 -26.27 -18.07
N LEU A 864 19.28 -25.66 -17.56
CA LEU A 864 19.19 -24.57 -16.58
C LEU A 864 18.70 -23.25 -17.18
N LEU A 865 18.63 -23.14 -18.51
CA LEU A 865 18.34 -21.88 -19.21
C LEU A 865 17.01 -21.25 -18.77
N TYR A 866 15.96 -22.05 -18.55
CA TYR A 866 14.66 -21.54 -18.12
C TYR A 866 14.73 -20.84 -16.77
N LEU A 867 15.27 -21.53 -15.76
CA LEU A 867 15.31 -21.01 -14.39
C LEU A 867 16.24 -19.80 -14.29
N MET A 868 17.42 -19.88 -14.90
CA MET A 868 18.40 -18.80 -14.85
C MET A 868 17.96 -17.52 -15.56
N MET A 869 17.18 -17.63 -16.64
CA MET A 869 16.81 -16.48 -17.46
C MET A 869 15.45 -15.88 -17.12
N LEU A 870 14.64 -16.53 -16.27
CA LEU A 870 13.27 -16.12 -16.00
C LEU A 870 13.16 -14.67 -15.53
N GLY A 871 13.97 -14.24 -14.55
CA GLY A 871 13.94 -12.85 -14.06
C GLY A 871 14.39 -11.84 -15.12
N SER A 872 15.54 -12.09 -15.76
CA SER A 872 16.07 -11.21 -16.81
C SER A 872 15.12 -11.07 -18.00
N THR A 873 14.48 -12.17 -18.41
CA THR A 873 13.51 -12.16 -19.51
C THR A 873 12.20 -11.48 -19.11
N ASN A 874 11.73 -11.64 -17.87
CA ASN A 874 10.58 -10.86 -17.40
C ASN A 874 10.85 -9.35 -17.49
N TYR A 875 12.02 -8.90 -17.03
CA TYR A 875 12.40 -7.49 -17.10
C TYR A 875 12.43 -7.00 -18.55
N ILE A 876 13.18 -7.67 -19.44
CA ILE A 876 13.32 -7.20 -20.82
C ILE A 876 12.01 -7.27 -21.58
N SER A 877 11.17 -8.28 -21.33
CA SER A 877 9.84 -8.37 -21.94
C SER A 877 8.98 -7.19 -21.50
N ALA A 878 9.05 -6.81 -20.22
CA ALA A 878 8.34 -5.65 -19.70
C ALA A 878 8.79 -4.34 -20.36
N VAL A 879 10.10 -4.17 -20.58
CA VAL A 879 10.67 -3.04 -21.33
C VAL A 879 10.18 -3.02 -22.78
N LEU A 880 10.32 -4.14 -23.50
CA LEU A 880 9.95 -4.25 -24.92
C LEU A 880 8.45 -4.07 -25.12
N THR A 881 7.61 -4.65 -24.24
CA THR A 881 6.16 -4.43 -24.26
C THR A 881 5.86 -2.95 -24.14
N LYS A 882 6.54 -2.24 -23.23
CA LYS A 882 6.30 -0.82 -23.04
C LYS A 882 6.68 0.02 -24.25
N LEU A 883 7.76 -0.31 -24.94
CA LEU A 883 8.14 0.35 -26.20
C LEU A 883 7.16 0.01 -27.33
N SER A 884 6.58 -1.20 -27.34
CA SER A 884 5.71 -1.68 -28.42
C SER A 884 4.31 -1.04 -28.48
N VAL A 885 3.75 -0.64 -27.33
CA VAL A 885 2.33 -0.24 -27.20
C VAL A 885 1.97 1.03 -27.99
N SER A 886 2.95 1.87 -28.27
CA SER A 886 2.77 3.16 -28.95
C SER A 886 3.54 3.26 -30.28
N ILE A 887 4.01 2.14 -30.84
CA ILE A 887 4.65 2.14 -32.17
C ILE A 887 3.60 2.43 -33.24
N ASP A 888 3.66 3.61 -33.85
CA ASP A 888 2.85 4.02 -34.99
C ASP A 888 3.70 4.84 -36.01
N GLU A 889 3.07 5.35 -37.07
CA GLU A 889 3.77 6.12 -38.11
C GLU A 889 4.30 7.49 -37.61
N GLU A 890 3.72 8.02 -36.53
CA GLU A 890 4.06 9.32 -35.94
C GLU A 890 5.23 9.22 -34.94
N HIS A 891 5.38 8.07 -34.26
CA HIS A 891 6.37 7.82 -33.22
C HIS A 891 7.44 6.80 -33.64
N LYS A 892 8.17 7.09 -34.74
CA LYS A 892 9.26 6.21 -35.25
C LYS A 892 10.40 5.99 -34.26
N ASP A 893 10.61 6.95 -33.36
CA ASP A 893 11.61 6.89 -32.29
C ASP A 893 11.35 5.75 -31.28
N LEU A 894 10.10 5.31 -31.11
CA LEU A 894 9.77 4.12 -30.31
C LEU A 894 10.20 2.82 -30.98
N LEU A 895 10.09 2.74 -32.31
CA LEU A 895 10.55 1.58 -33.07
C LEU A 895 12.07 1.49 -33.05
N ASP A 896 12.76 2.63 -33.23
CA ASP A 896 14.22 2.70 -33.11
C ASP A 896 14.68 2.29 -31.71
N ALA A 897 14.03 2.81 -30.66
CA ALA A 897 14.29 2.42 -29.28
C ALA A 897 14.05 0.92 -29.03
N PHE A 898 13.00 0.35 -29.63
CA PHE A 898 12.71 -1.08 -29.55
C PHE A 898 13.86 -1.90 -30.16
N HIS A 899 14.36 -1.51 -31.34
CA HIS A 899 15.49 -2.18 -31.99
C HIS A 899 16.78 -2.04 -31.18
N ASP A 900 17.06 -0.86 -30.61
CA ASP A 900 18.24 -0.66 -29.75
C ASP A 900 18.19 -1.60 -28.53
N VAL A 901 17.03 -1.69 -27.87
CA VAL A 901 16.84 -2.61 -26.73
C VAL A 901 16.95 -4.07 -27.16
N GLN A 902 16.41 -4.44 -28.31
CA GLN A 902 16.52 -5.78 -28.91
C GLN A 902 17.99 -6.16 -29.17
N HIS A 903 18.80 -5.25 -29.73
CA HIS A 903 20.23 -5.47 -29.93
C HIS A 903 20.99 -5.64 -28.62
N ILE A 904 20.72 -4.79 -27.62
CA ILE A 904 21.31 -4.92 -26.28
C ILE A 904 20.94 -6.28 -25.66
N TRP A 905 19.71 -6.77 -25.87
CA TRP A 905 19.26 -8.07 -25.37
C TRP A 905 19.96 -9.25 -26.05
N ILE A 906 20.20 -9.18 -27.36
CA ILE A 906 21.00 -10.19 -28.09
C ILE A 906 22.43 -10.25 -27.52
N ASP A 907 23.06 -9.09 -27.31
CA ASP A 907 24.42 -9.02 -26.75
C ASP A 907 24.48 -9.53 -25.30
N TYR A 908 23.41 -9.34 -24.54
CA TYR A 908 23.29 -9.89 -23.20
C TYR A 908 23.26 -11.43 -23.24
N LEU A 909 22.45 -12.03 -24.11
CA LEU A 909 22.38 -13.49 -24.27
C LEU A 909 23.71 -14.09 -24.73
N LYS A 910 24.42 -13.43 -25.65
CA LYS A 910 25.76 -13.83 -26.06
C LYS A 910 26.75 -13.82 -24.89
N SER A 911 26.66 -12.81 -24.02
CA SER A 911 27.50 -12.71 -22.83
C SER A 911 27.15 -13.78 -21.78
N VAL A 912 25.85 -14.05 -21.57
CA VAL A 912 25.38 -15.17 -20.74
C VAL A 912 25.97 -16.50 -21.22
N LYS A 913 25.93 -16.76 -22.53
CA LYS A 913 26.53 -17.96 -23.13
C LYS A 913 28.03 -18.03 -22.86
N ALA A 914 28.76 -16.94 -23.09
CA ALA A 914 30.21 -16.88 -22.85
C ALA A 914 30.56 -17.18 -21.38
N ASP A 915 29.86 -16.55 -20.45
CA ASP A 915 30.07 -16.71 -19.01
C ASP A 915 29.84 -18.15 -18.54
N MET A 916 28.75 -18.78 -19.00
CA MET A 916 28.41 -20.16 -18.63
C MET A 916 29.32 -21.21 -19.26
N LEU A 917 29.89 -20.94 -20.45
CA LEU A 917 30.83 -21.87 -21.08
C LEU A 917 32.26 -21.73 -20.54
N ASN A 918 32.64 -20.51 -20.13
CA ASN A 918 33.98 -20.24 -19.60
C ASN A 918 34.13 -20.66 -18.14
N ASP A 919 33.20 -20.26 -17.27
CA ASP A 919 33.25 -20.55 -15.84
C ASP A 919 31.84 -20.63 -15.21
N PRO A 920 31.18 -21.80 -15.31
CA PRO A 920 29.82 -21.97 -14.80
C PRO A 920 29.75 -22.05 -13.27
N LEU A 921 30.88 -22.20 -12.57
CA LEU A 921 30.99 -22.24 -11.11
C LEU A 921 31.67 -20.97 -10.54
N ALA A 922 31.69 -19.87 -11.30
CA ALA A 922 32.14 -18.58 -10.79
C ALA A 922 31.31 -18.18 -9.55
N CYS A 923 32.00 -17.73 -8.50
CA CYS A 923 31.37 -17.14 -7.31
C CYS A 923 31.21 -15.62 -7.48
N ASP A 924 30.35 -15.02 -6.66
CA ASP A 924 30.20 -13.56 -6.65
C ASP A 924 31.51 -12.83 -6.32
N GLY A 925 31.78 -11.74 -7.03
CA GLY A 925 32.98 -10.93 -6.85
C GLY A 925 32.77 -9.58 -6.15
N VAL A 926 31.54 -9.23 -5.73
CA VAL A 926 31.27 -7.89 -5.18
C VAL A 926 32.01 -7.68 -3.87
N SER A 927 32.81 -6.62 -3.77
CA SER A 927 33.60 -6.28 -2.57
C SER A 927 33.22 -4.90 -2.02
N VAL A 928 33.31 -4.69 -0.71
CA VAL A 928 33.01 -3.40 -0.03
C VAL A 928 33.86 -2.22 -0.55
N ALA A 929 34.93 -2.46 -1.33
CA ALA A 929 35.70 -1.42 -2.00
C ALA A 929 34.85 -0.41 -2.80
N TYR A 930 33.72 -0.83 -3.41
CA TYR A 930 32.82 0.09 -4.12
C TYR A 930 32.17 1.15 -3.20
N LEU A 931 32.08 0.89 -1.88
CA LEU A 931 31.59 1.87 -0.90
C LEU A 931 32.67 2.90 -0.53
N MET A 932 33.95 2.51 -0.55
CA MET A 932 35.07 3.41 -0.25
C MET A 932 35.28 4.47 -1.34
N ASP A 933 34.89 4.18 -2.59
CA ASP A 933 34.92 5.16 -3.68
C ASP A 933 33.91 6.30 -3.50
N ARG A 934 32.89 6.17 -2.62
CA ARG A 934 32.05 7.31 -2.19
C ARG A 934 32.84 8.42 -1.52
N LEU A 935 34.00 8.13 -0.93
CA LEU A 935 34.80 9.13 -0.20
C LEU A 935 35.73 9.93 -1.12
N LYS A 936 35.75 9.63 -2.43
CA LYS A 936 36.65 10.24 -3.42
C LYS A 936 35.96 11.02 -4.53
N GLU A 937 34.62 10.99 -4.62
CA GLU A 937 33.89 11.90 -5.50
C GLU A 937 33.57 13.21 -4.72
N PRO A 938 33.94 14.39 -5.25
CA PRO A 938 33.76 15.68 -4.58
C PRO A 938 32.29 16.08 -4.39
#